data_AF-A0A015JX01-F1
#
_entry.id   AF-A0A015JX01-F1
#
_cell.length_a   1.000
_cell.length_b   1.000
_cell.length_c   1.000
_cell.angle_alpha   90.00
_cell.angle_beta   90.00
_cell.angle_gamma   90.00
#
_symmetry.space_group_name_H-M   'P 1'
#
loop_
_entity.id
_entity.type
_entity.pdbx_description
1 polymer ?
#
loop_
_entity_poly.entity_id
_entity_poly.type
_entity_poly.pdbx_seq_one_letter_code
_entity_poly.pdbx_strand_id
1 'polypeptide(L)'
;MTKSWVQKLFNLYQIIVGLNDIHKENLIHYNFHDGNILCDEYAYIHIYISDYLGLYQLANSFLKEDNIYGVLPFIAPEILRGQPYTQASDIYSFSIIMWEFTSEIPPFNDTAHDFQLALSICKGKRPEIIKNTPQCYVDLMKKCWDEDPLKRPSSEEVLDIIKNWIFLSENKKIEDINEELKSDIMEFINAPIEHNNLIVNSHPKACYTSHLLDFTSKELNEILKGFQESPDNLQQNPILQNEELAKEESTLQIQITNLQSEKQALDGKLAEQLKQISQLNQEKNNLQDKLIQTIIQELKSQQDQFKNQLNQFQIDHRQVEEENLKLEKIAETYYQSSQNELVNLQQRNSQFKNQLNQFQIDYKQIEEENLKLENELFDLQQRNFKFEQNNQNLRLNLAEQIKEFAKKENILQTQIIDLQNEKQNLASNLTEQLKQNKLTNQQVQDQISHLKQEETKLQEKLAQTEANIQELTSYKESLIEQKEQLENRLKQFQVNYEQIEQEKIRLQNKMSDLLQDQKLTTELKAKLEKEMAQLEQKLIIEEQIKMQLTQALQIKEDKVNELEKNLVTLDQERIKQLKVKEKELSKVKGELIDKLTSGENTKEVHKEKEAKQREINELQQELSRTSVSYNANRKKQVLKQVNNFLKTKEAFLTLREEAIKKLQNCYNRLVNSIDITRKFQNTLVKYNDGLLELNKNHYSLKNVVQENKELEVSLKIENILRLNSFNLDKYKIFKFATNSQEGTRIQLNSNMMEEDINSLRKNLNELKLELNQEKSELKNLAAV
;
A
#
# COMPACT_ATOMS: atom_id res chain seq x y z
N MET A 1 15.05 -42.44 11.64
CA MET A 1 15.97 -41.32 11.32
C MET A 1 15.34 -40.39 10.27
N THR A 2 14.03 -40.12 10.36
CA THR A 2 13.21 -39.84 9.17
C THR A 2 12.00 -38.99 9.57
N LYS A 3 11.93 -37.73 9.11
CA LYS A 3 10.91 -36.75 9.56
C LYS A 3 9.79 -36.49 8.53
N SER A 4 9.82 -37.12 7.36
CA SER A 4 8.81 -36.98 6.31
C SER A 4 8.78 -38.17 5.36
N TRP A 5 7.67 -38.36 4.63
CA TRP A 5 7.57 -39.37 3.57
C TRP A 5 8.64 -39.20 2.48
N VAL A 6 8.97 -37.97 2.10
CA VAL A 6 10.06 -37.68 1.15
C VAL A 6 11.39 -38.23 1.65
N GLN A 7 11.72 -38.06 2.93
CA GLN A 7 12.96 -38.58 3.51
C GLN A 7 12.92 -40.12 3.65
N LYS A 8 11.78 -40.70 4.00
CA LYS A 8 11.60 -42.17 4.03
C LYS A 8 11.84 -42.78 2.64
N LEU A 9 11.22 -42.21 1.61
CA LEU A 9 11.39 -42.62 0.21
C LEU A 9 12.82 -42.42 -0.30
N PHE A 10 13.45 -41.26 -0.04
CA PHE A 10 14.82 -40.98 -0.52
C PHE A 10 15.87 -41.92 0.10
N ASN A 11 15.70 -42.28 1.38
CA ASN A 11 16.56 -43.27 2.01
C ASN A 11 16.35 -44.66 1.39
N LEU A 12 15.09 -45.10 1.22
CA LEU A 12 14.78 -46.39 0.57
C LEU A 12 15.23 -46.45 -0.89
N TYR A 13 15.23 -45.31 -1.60
CA TYR A 13 15.79 -45.18 -2.94
C TYR A 13 17.30 -45.46 -2.96
N GLN A 14 18.08 -44.89 -2.05
CA GLN A 14 19.52 -45.20 -1.96
C GLN A 14 19.78 -46.66 -1.58
N ILE A 15 18.97 -47.22 -0.66
CA ILE A 15 19.06 -48.62 -0.26
C ILE A 15 18.79 -49.54 -1.46
N ILE A 16 17.72 -49.30 -2.24
CA ILE A 16 17.42 -50.14 -3.42
C ILE A 16 18.38 -49.88 -4.59
N VAL A 17 18.95 -48.69 -4.76
CA VAL A 17 20.06 -48.45 -5.71
C VAL A 17 21.23 -49.37 -5.38
N GLY A 18 21.71 -49.36 -4.14
CA GLY A 18 22.84 -50.22 -3.73
C GLY A 18 22.54 -51.71 -3.90
N LEU A 19 21.33 -52.16 -3.56
CA LEU A 19 20.95 -53.56 -3.71
C LEU A 19 20.79 -53.95 -5.20
N ASN A 20 20.24 -53.06 -6.02
CA ASN A 20 20.18 -53.21 -7.47
C ASN A 20 21.57 -53.32 -8.10
N ASP A 21 22.54 -52.54 -7.63
CA ASP A 21 23.90 -52.56 -8.18
C ASP A 21 24.61 -53.88 -7.83
N ILE A 22 24.41 -54.41 -6.61
CA ILE A 22 24.81 -55.78 -6.24
C ILE A 22 24.12 -56.82 -7.14
N HIS A 23 22.80 -56.70 -7.34
CA HIS A 23 22.03 -57.67 -8.12
C HIS A 23 22.38 -57.66 -9.62
N LYS A 24 22.78 -56.51 -10.19
CA LYS A 24 23.19 -56.38 -11.60
C LYS A 24 24.51 -57.08 -11.92
N GLU A 25 25.40 -57.20 -10.95
CA GLU A 25 26.59 -58.06 -11.04
C GLU A 25 26.25 -59.55 -10.84
N ASN A 26 24.96 -59.93 -10.80
CA ASN A 26 24.44 -61.28 -10.54
C ASN A 26 24.77 -61.81 -9.12
N LEU A 27 24.95 -60.89 -8.17
CA LEU A 27 25.31 -61.20 -6.78
C LEU A 27 24.05 -61.21 -5.89
N ILE A 28 24.19 -61.73 -4.68
CA ILE A 28 23.14 -61.90 -3.66
C ILE A 28 23.74 -61.44 -2.33
N HIS A 29 22.98 -60.74 -1.49
CA HIS A 29 23.51 -60.22 -0.22
C HIS A 29 23.53 -61.27 0.90
N TYR A 30 22.57 -62.21 0.90
CA TYR A 30 22.41 -63.32 1.87
C TYR A 30 22.06 -62.90 3.30
N ASN A 31 22.53 -61.75 3.76
CA ASN A 31 22.36 -61.26 5.13
C ASN A 31 21.83 -59.81 5.15
N PHE A 32 20.84 -59.51 4.31
CA PHE A 32 20.35 -58.16 4.16
C PHE A 32 19.39 -57.80 5.30
N HIS A 33 19.73 -56.78 6.10
CA HIS A 33 18.89 -56.27 7.19
C HIS A 33 19.32 -54.84 7.57
N ASP A 34 18.52 -54.18 8.39
CA ASP A 34 18.72 -52.82 8.92
C ASP A 34 20.15 -52.55 9.44
N GLY A 35 20.66 -53.41 10.33
CA GLY A 35 21.98 -53.27 10.95
C GLY A 35 23.18 -53.47 10.01
N ASN A 36 22.94 -53.93 8.78
CA ASN A 36 23.94 -54.00 7.71
C ASN A 36 23.87 -52.78 6.75
N ILE A 37 22.97 -51.83 7.00
CA ILE A 37 22.85 -50.57 6.25
C ILE A 37 23.50 -49.45 7.07
N LEU A 38 24.61 -48.90 6.55
CA LEU A 38 25.35 -47.82 7.18
C LEU A 38 24.89 -46.47 6.63
N CYS A 39 24.78 -45.47 7.52
CA CYS A 39 24.46 -44.10 7.17
C CYS A 39 25.64 -43.19 7.54
N ASP A 40 26.07 -42.33 6.61
CA ASP A 40 26.94 -41.20 6.94
C ASP A 40 26.10 -40.06 7.55
N GLU A 41 26.43 -39.65 8.78
CA GLU A 41 25.74 -38.56 9.48
C GLU A 41 26.24 -37.16 9.06
N TYR A 42 27.38 -37.07 8.35
CA TYR A 42 28.13 -35.82 8.16
C TYR A 42 27.96 -35.19 6.77
N ALA A 43 27.39 -35.91 5.79
CA ALA A 43 27.03 -35.35 4.48
C ALA A 43 25.78 -36.02 3.88
N TYR A 44 24.71 -35.23 3.70
CA TYR A 44 23.52 -35.51 2.87
C TYR A 44 22.90 -36.92 2.95
N ILE A 45 23.04 -37.65 4.07
CA ILE A 45 22.53 -39.02 4.28
C ILE A 45 22.97 -39.93 3.13
N HIS A 46 24.28 -40.10 2.96
CA HIS A 46 24.77 -41.19 2.09
C HIS A 46 24.57 -42.54 2.79
N ILE A 47 23.88 -43.44 2.10
CA ILE A 47 23.58 -44.78 2.61
C ILE A 47 24.42 -45.82 1.87
N TYR A 48 25.08 -46.68 2.63
CA TYR A 48 25.97 -47.74 2.13
C TYR A 48 25.51 -49.11 2.63
N ILE A 49 25.48 -50.09 1.74
CA ILE A 49 25.26 -51.50 2.11
C ILE A 49 26.61 -52.10 2.54
N SER A 50 26.63 -52.79 3.68
CA SER A 50 27.81 -53.43 4.25
C SER A 50 27.61 -54.94 4.45
N ASP A 51 28.64 -55.68 4.85
CA ASP A 51 28.62 -57.14 5.09
C ASP A 51 28.28 -58.06 3.89
N TYR A 52 28.03 -57.52 2.69
CA TYR A 52 27.78 -58.27 1.43
C TYR A 52 28.70 -59.51 1.20
N LEU A 53 29.95 -59.48 1.70
CA LEU A 53 30.95 -60.54 1.56
C LEU A 53 31.47 -61.12 2.88
N GLY A 54 31.06 -60.57 4.03
CA GLY A 54 31.79 -60.70 5.29
C GLY A 54 31.41 -61.94 6.11
N LEU A 55 30.34 -61.82 6.89
CA LEU A 55 29.98 -62.78 7.92
C LEU A 55 29.32 -64.04 7.35
N TYR A 56 28.40 -63.91 6.39
CA TYR A 56 27.69 -65.06 5.82
C TYR A 56 28.62 -66.03 5.08
N GLN A 57 29.50 -65.53 4.20
CA GLN A 57 30.37 -66.40 3.41
C GLN A 57 31.47 -67.06 4.27
N LEU A 58 31.92 -66.39 5.33
CA LEU A 58 32.78 -66.99 6.36
C LEU A 58 32.01 -68.07 7.15
N ALA A 59 30.80 -67.75 7.63
CA ALA A 59 29.97 -68.68 8.40
C ALA A 59 29.61 -69.95 7.59
N ASN A 60 29.23 -69.81 6.32
CA ASN A 60 28.88 -70.92 5.43
C ASN A 60 29.96 -72.01 5.34
N SER A 61 31.25 -71.66 5.49
CA SER A 61 32.34 -72.65 5.50
C SER A 61 32.37 -73.55 6.76
N PHE A 62 31.59 -73.19 7.78
CA PHE A 62 31.44 -73.91 9.06
C PHE A 62 30.00 -74.32 9.39
N LEU A 63 28.99 -73.85 8.64
CA LEU A 63 27.60 -74.27 8.82
C LEU A 63 27.41 -75.72 8.36
N LYS A 64 26.50 -76.43 9.03
CA LYS A 64 26.01 -77.72 8.56
C LYS A 64 24.90 -77.51 7.54
N GLU A 65 24.64 -78.55 6.74
CA GLU A 65 23.37 -78.72 6.05
C GLU A 65 22.20 -78.56 7.04
N ASP A 66 21.09 -77.97 6.59
CA ASP A 66 19.91 -77.54 7.38
C ASP A 66 20.10 -76.39 8.41
N ASN A 67 21.31 -75.86 8.65
CA ASN A 67 21.49 -74.68 9.53
C ASN A 67 20.91 -73.38 8.91
N ILE A 68 20.40 -72.46 9.75
CA ILE A 68 19.91 -71.13 9.32
C ILE A 68 20.72 -70.03 10.02
N TYR A 69 21.17 -69.02 9.28
CA TYR A 69 21.94 -67.87 9.79
C TYR A 69 21.32 -66.53 9.36
N GLY A 70 21.33 -65.53 10.24
CA GLY A 70 20.94 -64.15 9.94
C GLY A 70 20.13 -63.50 11.06
N VAL A 71 19.18 -62.63 10.69
CA VAL A 71 18.27 -61.92 11.62
C VAL A 71 16.82 -62.32 11.32
N LEU A 72 16.24 -63.19 12.15
CA LEU A 72 15.02 -63.95 11.86
C LEU A 72 13.87 -63.17 11.17
N PRO A 73 13.44 -61.97 11.61
CA PRO A 73 12.41 -61.19 10.91
C PRO A 73 12.66 -60.92 9.42
N PHE A 74 13.93 -60.75 9.03
CA PHE A 74 14.34 -60.41 7.66
C PHE A 74 14.60 -61.64 6.78
N ILE A 75 14.64 -62.85 7.35
CA ILE A 75 14.89 -64.09 6.60
C ILE A 75 13.61 -64.52 5.87
N ALA A 76 13.72 -64.74 4.56
CA ALA A 76 12.59 -65.11 3.71
C ALA A 76 12.07 -66.53 4.01
N PRO A 77 10.75 -66.80 3.85
CA PRO A 77 10.13 -68.05 4.29
C PRO A 77 10.65 -69.29 3.57
N GLU A 78 11.12 -69.18 2.33
CA GLU A 78 11.78 -70.26 1.60
C GLU A 78 13.16 -70.62 2.18
N ILE A 79 13.89 -69.65 2.73
CA ILE A 79 15.20 -69.85 3.37
C ILE A 79 15.05 -70.51 4.74
N LEU A 80 14.02 -70.11 5.51
CA LEU A 80 13.61 -70.81 6.73
C LEU A 80 13.18 -72.26 6.46
N ARG A 81 12.71 -72.56 5.23
CA ARG A 81 12.43 -73.91 4.71
C ARG A 81 13.65 -74.58 4.05
N GLY A 82 14.85 -74.01 4.18
CA GLY A 82 16.10 -74.61 3.70
C GLY A 82 16.32 -74.53 2.19
N GLN A 83 15.63 -73.64 1.48
CA GLN A 83 15.97 -73.35 0.09
C GLN A 83 17.22 -72.46 -0.01
N PRO A 84 17.99 -72.51 -1.11
CA PRO A 84 19.11 -71.61 -1.32
C PRO A 84 18.66 -70.13 -1.39
N TYR A 85 19.53 -69.24 -0.93
CA TYR A 85 19.36 -67.80 -1.10
C TYR A 85 19.32 -67.39 -2.57
N THR A 86 18.53 -66.35 -2.84
CA THR A 86 18.31 -65.77 -4.16
C THR A 86 18.19 -64.25 -4.05
N GLN A 87 18.28 -63.53 -5.17
CA GLN A 87 17.99 -62.09 -5.22
C GLN A 87 16.57 -61.78 -4.71
N ALA A 88 15.60 -62.65 -4.99
CA ALA A 88 14.23 -62.55 -4.47
C ALA A 88 14.14 -62.72 -2.94
N SER A 89 15.10 -63.39 -2.29
CA SER A 89 15.19 -63.42 -0.81
C SER A 89 15.72 -62.12 -0.22
N ASP A 90 16.66 -61.43 -0.89
CA ASP A 90 17.08 -60.07 -0.47
C ASP A 90 15.93 -59.06 -0.65
N ILE A 91 15.08 -59.21 -1.68
CA ILE A 91 13.88 -58.37 -1.88
C ILE A 91 12.84 -58.57 -0.78
N TYR A 92 12.68 -59.80 -0.27
CA TYR A 92 11.90 -60.03 0.94
C TYR A 92 12.52 -59.28 2.13
N SER A 93 13.84 -59.35 2.33
CA SER A 93 14.49 -58.59 3.40
C SER A 93 14.32 -57.07 3.26
N PHE A 94 14.40 -56.53 2.03
CA PHE A 94 14.11 -55.12 1.72
C PHE A 94 12.67 -54.74 2.09
N SER A 95 11.69 -55.64 1.93
CA SER A 95 10.30 -55.38 2.33
C SER A 95 10.11 -55.20 3.84
N ILE A 96 10.94 -55.86 4.66
CA ILE A 96 10.90 -55.74 6.12
C ILE A 96 11.54 -54.41 6.56
N ILE A 97 12.58 -53.97 5.85
CA ILE A 97 13.15 -52.62 5.97
C ILE A 97 12.09 -51.58 5.54
N MET A 98 11.39 -51.78 4.43
CA MET A 98 10.27 -50.90 4.03
C MET A 98 9.22 -50.81 5.15
N TRP A 99 8.86 -51.93 5.79
CA TRP A 99 7.91 -51.91 6.91
C TRP A 99 8.43 -51.11 8.11
N GLU A 100 9.69 -51.30 8.50
CA GLU A 100 10.33 -50.59 9.61
C GLU A 100 10.39 -49.07 9.38
N PHE A 101 10.57 -48.64 8.12
CA PHE A 101 10.43 -47.23 7.75
C PHE A 101 9.01 -46.68 7.96
N THR A 102 7.96 -47.50 7.93
CA THR A 102 6.57 -47.08 8.25
C THR A 102 6.28 -47.08 9.74
N SER A 103 6.81 -48.05 10.48
CA SER A 103 6.46 -48.31 11.88
C SER A 103 7.31 -47.51 12.86
N GLU A 104 8.56 -47.21 12.49
CA GLU A 104 9.61 -46.62 13.32
C GLU A 104 9.98 -47.48 14.55
N ILE A 105 9.65 -48.78 14.50
CA ILE A 105 9.96 -49.79 15.52
C ILE A 105 10.48 -51.08 14.88
N PRO A 106 11.36 -51.85 15.55
CA PRO A 106 11.91 -53.08 14.97
C PRO A 106 10.85 -54.15 14.68
N PRO A 107 11.02 -54.95 13.60
CA PRO A 107 10.04 -55.94 13.17
C PRO A 107 9.85 -57.07 14.19
N PHE A 108 8.58 -57.39 14.48
CA PHE A 108 8.14 -58.36 15.49
C PHE A 108 8.66 -58.15 16.92
N ASN A 109 8.99 -56.91 17.32
CA ASN A 109 9.58 -56.66 18.65
C ASN A 109 8.71 -57.06 19.85
N ASP A 110 7.42 -57.29 19.68
CA ASP A 110 6.53 -57.82 20.72
C ASP A 110 6.70 -59.33 20.99
N THR A 111 7.37 -60.04 20.07
CA THR A 111 7.43 -61.50 20.00
C THR A 111 8.86 -62.01 20.28
N ALA A 112 9.00 -63.27 20.74
CA ALA A 112 10.29 -63.94 20.77
C ALA A 112 10.81 -64.25 19.35
N HIS A 113 12.11 -64.06 19.11
CA HIS A 113 12.74 -64.46 17.85
C HIS A 113 13.18 -65.93 17.93
N ASP A 114 12.19 -66.82 18.02
CA ASP A 114 12.39 -68.26 18.15
C ASP A 114 11.67 -69.07 17.06
N PHE A 115 11.77 -70.40 17.16
CA PHE A 115 11.13 -71.36 16.26
C PHE A 115 9.64 -71.08 15.99
N GLN A 116 8.87 -70.58 16.97
CA GLN A 116 7.44 -70.31 16.78
C GLN A 116 7.20 -69.08 15.90
N LEU A 117 8.06 -68.06 15.98
CA LEU A 117 8.02 -66.94 15.03
C LEU A 117 8.42 -67.39 13.63
N ALA A 118 9.46 -68.20 13.49
CA ALA A 118 9.91 -68.75 12.21
C ALA A 118 8.82 -69.60 11.53
N LEU A 119 8.22 -70.54 12.27
CA LEU A 119 7.08 -71.35 11.82
C LEU A 119 5.87 -70.48 11.44
N SER A 120 5.66 -69.35 12.11
CA SER A 120 4.58 -68.40 11.79
C SER A 120 4.86 -67.62 10.50
N ILE A 121 6.09 -67.15 10.28
CA ILE A 121 6.52 -66.49 9.03
C ILE A 121 6.34 -67.45 7.84
N CYS A 122 6.72 -68.72 8.03
CA CYS A 122 6.48 -69.84 7.11
C CYS A 122 5.01 -70.30 7.02
N LYS A 123 4.07 -69.60 7.66
CA LYS A 123 2.60 -69.75 7.51
C LYS A 123 1.93 -68.43 7.12
N GLY A 124 2.70 -67.48 6.57
CA GLY A 124 2.19 -66.20 6.09
C GLY A 124 2.08 -65.09 7.14
N LYS A 125 2.59 -65.26 8.38
CA LYS A 125 2.71 -64.12 9.32
C LYS A 125 3.61 -63.06 8.69
N ARG A 126 3.16 -61.82 8.73
CA ARG A 126 3.91 -60.60 8.39
C ARG A 126 3.70 -59.57 9.51
N PRO A 127 4.54 -58.53 9.62
CA PRO A 127 4.29 -57.41 10.53
C PRO A 127 2.95 -56.71 10.24
N GLU A 128 2.33 -56.10 11.26
CA GLU A 128 1.04 -55.40 11.09
C GLU A 128 1.20 -54.12 10.27
N ILE A 129 0.34 -53.91 9.26
CA ILE A 129 0.43 -52.74 8.38
C ILE A 129 0.01 -51.50 9.16
N ILE A 130 0.92 -50.54 9.29
CA ILE A 130 0.72 -49.32 10.04
C ILE A 130 -0.38 -48.49 9.39
N LYS A 131 -1.39 -48.11 10.19
CA LYS A 131 -2.50 -47.27 9.74
C LYS A 131 -1.98 -45.96 9.17
N ASN A 132 -2.68 -45.42 8.16
CA ASN A 132 -2.34 -44.17 7.47
C ASN A 132 -1.05 -44.22 6.60
N THR A 133 -0.43 -45.40 6.42
CA THR A 133 0.57 -45.64 5.37
C THR A 133 -0.08 -45.51 3.97
N PRO A 134 0.57 -44.85 2.99
CA PRO A 134 0.15 -44.83 1.59
C PRO A 134 -0.13 -46.24 1.03
N GLN A 135 -1.22 -46.38 0.27
CA GLN A 135 -1.67 -47.66 -0.28
C GLN A 135 -0.72 -48.16 -1.38
N CYS A 136 -0.23 -47.26 -2.24
CA CYS A 136 0.79 -47.56 -3.25
C CYS A 136 2.09 -48.15 -2.62
N TYR A 137 2.51 -47.61 -1.48
CA TYR A 137 3.65 -48.09 -0.70
C TYR A 137 3.36 -49.46 -0.07
N VAL A 138 2.18 -49.63 0.54
CA VAL A 138 1.73 -50.90 1.12
C VAL A 138 1.69 -52.00 0.07
N ASP A 139 1.25 -51.71 -1.16
CA ASP A 139 1.12 -52.72 -2.20
C ASP A 139 2.44 -53.04 -2.91
N LEU A 140 3.41 -52.12 -2.96
CA LEU A 140 4.80 -52.46 -3.31
C LEU A 140 5.42 -53.35 -2.21
N MET A 141 5.33 -52.94 -0.94
CA MET A 141 5.84 -53.71 0.20
C MET A 141 5.27 -55.13 0.24
N LYS A 142 3.97 -55.30 -0.04
CA LYS A 142 3.32 -56.62 -0.14
C LYS A 142 3.85 -57.47 -1.29
N LYS A 143 4.09 -56.89 -2.47
CA LYS A 143 4.69 -57.61 -3.61
C LYS A 143 6.11 -58.09 -3.26
N CYS A 144 6.90 -57.24 -2.60
CA CYS A 144 8.24 -57.60 -2.14
C CYS A 144 8.24 -58.71 -1.06
N TRP A 145 7.18 -58.84 -0.26
CA TRP A 145 7.07 -59.87 0.80
C TRP A 145 6.20 -61.09 0.48
N ASP A 146 5.83 -61.30 -0.79
CA ASP A 146 5.03 -62.45 -1.22
C ASP A 146 5.67 -63.77 -0.75
N GLU A 147 4.83 -64.76 -0.40
CA GLU A 147 5.32 -66.07 0.02
C GLU A 147 6.02 -66.81 -1.12
N ASP A 148 5.61 -66.54 -2.35
CA ASP A 148 6.21 -67.07 -3.56
C ASP A 148 7.33 -66.14 -4.06
N PRO A 149 8.61 -66.56 -4.03
CA PRO A 149 9.71 -65.72 -4.48
C PRO A 149 9.62 -65.35 -5.97
N LEU A 150 8.86 -66.10 -6.79
CA LEU A 150 8.67 -65.80 -8.22
C LEU A 150 7.65 -64.67 -8.48
N LYS A 151 6.90 -64.23 -7.46
CA LYS A 151 6.00 -63.06 -7.56
C LYS A 151 6.62 -61.76 -7.04
N ARG A 152 7.79 -61.84 -6.41
CA ARG A 152 8.50 -60.67 -5.91
C ARG A 152 9.14 -59.93 -7.10
N PRO A 153 9.02 -58.59 -7.19
CA PRO A 153 9.68 -57.81 -8.23
C PRO A 153 11.20 -57.90 -8.11
N SER A 154 11.91 -57.70 -9.22
CA SER A 154 13.35 -57.51 -9.23
C SER A 154 13.76 -56.19 -8.54
N SER A 155 15.01 -56.09 -8.11
CA SER A 155 15.58 -54.85 -7.55
C SER A 155 15.49 -53.67 -8.52
N GLU A 156 15.59 -53.92 -9.83
CA GLU A 156 15.45 -52.89 -10.87
C GLU A 156 13.99 -52.38 -10.98
N GLU A 157 13.00 -53.27 -10.90
CA GLU A 157 11.57 -52.87 -10.88
C GLU A 157 11.22 -52.10 -9.60
N VAL A 158 11.70 -52.54 -8.43
CA VAL A 158 11.49 -51.81 -7.16
C VAL A 158 12.19 -50.45 -7.20
N LEU A 159 13.41 -50.39 -7.73
CA LEU A 159 14.15 -49.15 -7.94
C LEU A 159 13.38 -48.18 -8.83
N ASP A 160 12.93 -48.59 -10.02
CA ASP A 160 12.23 -47.69 -10.93
C ASP A 160 10.85 -47.26 -10.39
N ILE A 161 10.13 -48.10 -9.63
CA ILE A 161 8.89 -47.68 -8.95
C ILE A 161 9.19 -46.57 -7.91
N ILE A 162 10.10 -46.81 -6.97
CA ILE A 162 10.45 -45.84 -5.92
C ILE A 162 11.04 -44.56 -6.52
N LYS A 163 11.84 -44.68 -7.57
CA LYS A 163 12.42 -43.56 -8.32
C LYS A 163 11.35 -42.70 -9.00
N ASN A 164 10.32 -43.29 -9.59
CA ASN A 164 9.21 -42.54 -10.20
C ASN A 164 8.38 -41.77 -9.13
N TRP A 165 8.26 -42.29 -7.91
CA TRP A 165 7.61 -41.57 -6.79
C TRP A 165 8.38 -40.33 -6.31
N ILE A 166 9.70 -40.27 -6.53
CA ILE A 166 10.58 -39.19 -6.03
C ILE A 166 10.98 -38.22 -7.15
N PHE A 167 11.35 -38.75 -8.32
CA PHE A 167 11.96 -38.01 -9.41
C PHE A 167 11.06 -38.01 -10.64
N LEU A 168 10.45 -36.86 -10.92
CA LEU A 168 9.89 -36.60 -12.25
C LEU A 168 11.05 -36.45 -13.24
N SER A 169 11.19 -37.42 -14.16
CA SER A 169 12.26 -37.44 -15.15
C SER A 169 12.27 -36.14 -15.97
N GLU A 170 13.43 -35.48 -16.06
CA GLU A 170 13.61 -34.10 -16.57
C GLU A 170 13.04 -33.83 -17.98
N ASN A 171 12.80 -34.88 -18.78
CA ASN A 171 12.28 -34.80 -20.14
C ASN A 171 10.78 -35.11 -20.28
N LYS A 172 10.05 -35.43 -19.21
CA LYS A 172 8.57 -35.58 -19.22
C LYS A 172 7.92 -34.30 -18.72
N LYS A 173 6.83 -33.87 -19.37
CA LYS A 173 5.94 -32.86 -18.78
C LYS A 173 5.03 -33.50 -17.73
N ILE A 174 4.43 -32.66 -16.90
CA ILE A 174 3.35 -33.05 -15.97
C ILE A 174 2.13 -33.63 -16.73
N GLU A 175 1.94 -33.20 -17.98
CA GLU A 175 0.95 -33.70 -18.94
C GLU A 175 1.18 -35.16 -19.35
N ASP A 176 2.44 -35.63 -19.34
CA ASP A 176 2.87 -36.96 -19.81
C ASP A 176 2.94 -38.02 -18.67
N ILE A 177 2.56 -37.64 -17.44
CA ILE A 177 2.48 -38.53 -16.28
C ILE A 177 1.13 -39.27 -16.33
N ASN A 178 1.12 -40.60 -16.09
CA ASN A 178 -0.12 -41.37 -15.99
C ASN A 178 -0.89 -41.07 -14.69
N GLU A 179 -2.21 -41.25 -14.68
CA GLU A 179 -3.05 -40.95 -13.51
C GLU A 179 -2.74 -41.83 -12.29
N GLU A 180 -2.21 -43.03 -12.51
CA GLU A 180 -1.74 -43.95 -11.46
C GLU A 180 -0.58 -43.33 -10.66
N LEU A 181 0.50 -42.89 -11.31
CA LEU A 181 1.62 -42.23 -10.64
C LEU A 181 1.23 -40.87 -10.01
N LYS A 182 0.25 -40.16 -10.58
CA LYS A 182 -0.34 -38.97 -9.94
C LYS A 182 -1.08 -39.33 -8.65
N SER A 183 -1.80 -40.45 -8.63
CA SER A 183 -2.47 -40.97 -7.44
C SER A 183 -1.44 -41.34 -6.36
N ASP A 184 -0.42 -42.13 -6.71
CA ASP A 184 0.66 -42.54 -5.79
C ASP A 184 1.32 -41.33 -5.11
N ILE A 185 1.74 -40.34 -5.91
CA ILE A 185 2.37 -39.11 -5.41
C ILE A 185 1.40 -38.32 -4.51
N MET A 186 0.11 -38.28 -4.83
CA MET A 186 -0.91 -37.66 -3.98
C MET A 186 -1.12 -38.41 -2.67
N GLU A 187 -0.98 -39.74 -2.62
CA GLU A 187 -1.05 -40.48 -1.35
C GLU A 187 0.10 -40.09 -0.42
N PHE A 188 1.34 -40.00 -0.91
CA PHE A 188 2.49 -39.54 -0.11
C PHE A 188 2.36 -38.08 0.36
N ILE A 189 1.73 -37.21 -0.43
CA ILE A 189 1.48 -35.80 -0.07
C ILE A 189 0.39 -35.67 1.02
N ASN A 190 -0.65 -36.50 0.96
CA ASN A 190 -1.80 -36.42 1.87
C ASN A 190 -1.65 -37.32 3.12
N ALA A 191 -0.71 -38.26 3.14
CA ALA A 191 -0.49 -39.14 4.29
C ALA A 191 0.06 -38.39 5.52
N PRO A 192 -0.61 -38.48 6.69
CA PRO A 192 -0.21 -37.75 7.89
C PRO A 192 1.11 -38.29 8.45
N ILE A 193 1.97 -37.38 8.92
CA ILE A 193 3.25 -37.72 9.56
C ILE A 193 3.01 -37.97 11.06
N GLU A 194 2.23 -39.00 11.37
CA GLU A 194 2.04 -39.48 12.74
C GLU A 194 3.35 -40.12 13.24
N HIS A 195 3.98 -39.49 14.21
CA HIS A 195 5.16 -40.05 14.87
C HIS A 195 4.69 -41.06 15.91
N ASN A 196 5.03 -42.34 15.73
CA ASN A 196 4.77 -43.39 16.72
C ASN A 196 5.71 -43.21 17.93
N ASN A 197 5.39 -42.26 18.81
CA ASN A 197 6.04 -42.05 20.12
C ASN A 197 5.70 -43.18 21.12
N LEU A 198 5.60 -44.41 20.64
CA LEU A 198 5.45 -45.62 21.43
C LEU A 198 6.84 -46.01 21.93
N ILE A 199 7.07 -45.81 23.23
CA ILE A 199 8.22 -46.43 23.91
C ILE A 199 7.89 -47.92 24.06
N VAL A 200 8.05 -48.68 22.97
CA VAL A 200 7.84 -50.13 22.98
C VAL A 200 9.12 -50.78 23.49
N ASN A 201 9.03 -51.45 24.64
CA ASN A 201 10.11 -52.29 25.13
C ASN A 201 10.09 -53.59 24.33
N SER A 202 11.12 -53.82 23.50
CA SER A 202 11.29 -55.08 22.78
C SER A 202 11.26 -56.28 23.75
N HIS A 203 10.63 -57.35 23.33
CA HIS A 203 10.52 -58.60 24.06
C HIS A 203 11.92 -59.14 24.42
N PRO A 204 12.18 -59.64 25.64
CA PRO A 204 13.53 -60.04 26.07
C PRO A 204 14.22 -61.19 25.29
N LYS A 205 13.50 -61.81 24.35
CA LYS A 205 14.04 -62.78 23.38
C LYS A 205 13.99 -62.30 21.92
N ALA A 206 13.76 -61.01 21.67
CA ALA A 206 13.90 -60.44 20.34
C ALA A 206 15.39 -60.18 20.06
N CYS A 207 15.89 -60.64 18.91
CA CYS A 207 17.30 -60.56 18.53
C CYS A 207 17.44 -59.96 17.13
N TYR A 208 18.17 -58.84 17.04
CA TYR A 208 18.34 -58.03 15.82
C TYR A 208 19.78 -58.07 15.27
N THR A 209 20.67 -58.86 15.88
CA THR A 209 22.03 -59.10 15.41
C THR A 209 22.13 -60.44 14.69
N SER A 210 22.97 -60.51 13.65
CA SER A 210 23.14 -61.72 12.83
C SER A 210 23.75 -62.88 13.63
N HIS A 211 23.06 -64.02 13.67
CA HIS A 211 23.49 -65.21 14.40
C HIS A 211 23.00 -66.51 13.74
N LEU A 212 23.59 -67.64 14.14
CA LEU A 212 23.06 -68.98 13.88
C LEU A 212 21.84 -69.21 14.78
N LEU A 213 20.70 -69.57 14.20
CA LEU A 213 19.47 -69.83 14.95
C LEU A 213 19.59 -71.14 15.75
N ASP A 214 18.80 -71.28 16.81
CA ASP A 214 18.80 -72.44 17.72
C ASP A 214 18.02 -73.67 17.19
N PHE A 215 17.60 -73.63 15.92
CA PHE A 215 16.88 -74.67 15.21
C PHE A 215 17.29 -74.76 13.73
N THR A 216 16.99 -75.88 13.10
CA THR A 216 17.26 -76.17 11.69
C THR A 216 16.04 -75.97 10.79
N SER A 217 16.29 -75.76 9.50
CA SER A 217 15.24 -75.76 8.47
C SER A 217 14.53 -77.12 8.37
N LYS A 218 15.21 -78.21 8.72
CA LYS A 218 14.66 -79.56 8.77
C LYS A 218 13.60 -79.72 9.85
N GLU A 219 13.88 -79.32 11.10
CA GLU A 219 12.90 -79.36 12.20
C GLU A 219 11.66 -78.51 11.88
N LEU A 220 11.87 -77.36 11.23
CA LEU A 220 10.81 -76.47 10.76
C LEU A 220 9.98 -77.15 9.65
N ASN A 221 10.64 -77.77 8.68
CA ASN A 221 10.00 -78.54 7.61
C ASN A 221 9.28 -79.79 8.11
N GLU A 222 9.76 -80.49 9.13
CA GLU A 222 9.10 -81.66 9.73
C GLU A 222 7.76 -81.25 10.36
N ILE A 223 7.72 -80.11 11.06
CA ILE A 223 6.47 -79.57 11.66
C ILE A 223 5.54 -78.94 10.61
N LEU A 224 6.06 -78.43 9.49
CA LEU A 224 5.23 -78.04 8.34
C LEU A 224 4.63 -79.25 7.61
N LYS A 225 5.40 -80.33 7.44
CA LYS A 225 4.95 -81.59 6.81
C LYS A 225 4.00 -82.41 7.70
N GLY A 226 4.12 -82.28 9.03
CA GLY A 226 3.33 -83.01 10.04
C GLY A 226 1.81 -82.76 10.03
N PHE A 227 1.29 -81.99 9.06
CA PHE A 227 -0.14 -81.89 8.76
C PHE A 227 -0.62 -82.89 7.67
N GLN A 228 0.26 -83.75 7.12
CA GLN A 228 -0.13 -84.83 6.20
C GLN A 228 0.52 -86.19 6.54
N GLU A 229 -0.33 -87.10 7.05
CA GLU A 229 -0.20 -88.58 7.06
C GLU A 229 0.84 -89.26 7.99
N SER A 230 0.78 -90.61 8.03
CA SER A 230 1.11 -91.46 9.19
C SER A 230 2.08 -92.63 8.90
N PRO A 231 2.80 -93.19 9.89
CA PRO A 231 3.86 -94.19 9.68
C PRO A 231 3.48 -95.67 9.88
N ASP A 232 4.20 -96.56 9.17
CA ASP A 232 4.36 -98.02 9.35
C ASP A 232 5.65 -98.43 8.55
N ASN A 233 6.38 -99.56 8.68
CA ASN A 233 6.23 -100.83 9.40
C ASN A 233 7.63 -101.39 9.82
N LEU A 234 7.70 -102.47 10.60
CA LEU A 234 8.95 -103.20 10.93
C LEU A 234 8.73 -104.74 10.90
N GLN A 235 9.69 -105.51 10.37
CA GLN A 235 9.69 -106.99 10.38
C GLN A 235 11.08 -107.62 10.63
N GLN A 236 11.13 -108.95 10.85
CA GLN A 236 12.20 -109.72 11.54
C GLN A 236 12.54 -111.07 10.84
N ASN A 237 13.73 -111.68 11.07
CA ASN A 237 13.94 -113.01 11.73
C ASN A 237 15.26 -113.82 11.41
N PRO A 238 15.67 -114.84 12.24
CA PRO A 238 16.93 -115.66 12.13
C PRO A 238 16.74 -117.23 12.21
N ILE A 239 17.82 -118.08 12.30
CA ILE A 239 17.84 -119.57 12.62
C ILE A 239 19.32 -120.13 12.85
N LEU A 240 19.84 -121.10 13.68
CA LEU A 240 19.62 -122.48 14.33
C LEU A 240 20.41 -123.67 13.63
N GLN A 241 20.99 -124.79 14.19
CA GLN A 241 21.41 -125.35 15.54
C GLN A 241 22.26 -126.72 15.51
N ASN A 242 23.07 -127.04 16.57
CA ASN A 242 23.57 -128.34 17.22
C ASN A 242 24.31 -129.50 16.41
N GLU A 243 24.81 -130.69 16.89
CA GLU A 243 24.80 -131.53 18.16
C GLU A 243 25.99 -132.62 18.31
N GLU A 244 25.89 -133.72 19.14
CA GLU A 244 26.99 -134.62 19.72
C GLU A 244 26.63 -136.17 19.89
N LEU A 245 27.36 -137.25 20.36
CA LEU A 245 28.79 -137.69 20.69
C LEU A 245 29.00 -139.25 20.99
N ALA A 246 30.26 -139.79 20.90
CA ALA A 246 31.04 -140.85 21.68
C ALA A 246 30.79 -142.43 21.85
N LYS A 247 31.93 -143.21 21.88
CA LYS A 247 32.44 -144.34 22.78
C LYS A 247 32.07 -145.89 22.79
N GLU A 248 33.12 -146.75 22.72
CA GLU A 248 33.55 -147.93 23.61
C GLU A 248 32.70 -149.23 23.86
N GLU A 249 33.18 -150.44 24.30
CA GLU A 249 34.50 -151.17 24.49
C GLU A 249 34.35 -152.73 24.72
N SER A 250 35.46 -153.52 24.70
CA SER A 250 35.75 -154.83 25.39
C SER A 250 35.43 -156.17 24.66
N THR A 251 35.83 -157.41 25.06
CA THR A 251 36.46 -158.02 26.29
C THR A 251 37.36 -159.29 25.97
N LEU A 252 37.80 -160.09 26.98
CA LEU A 252 38.54 -161.40 26.90
C LEU A 252 37.88 -162.50 27.79
N GLN A 253 38.28 -163.79 27.68
CA GLN A 253 38.85 -164.61 28.79
C GLN A 253 39.22 -166.09 28.42
N ILE A 254 40.23 -166.64 29.13
CA ILE A 254 40.56 -168.07 29.42
C ILE A 254 40.77 -169.07 28.25
N GLN A 255 41.76 -169.99 28.21
CA GLN A 255 43.13 -170.18 28.75
C GLN A 255 43.41 -171.67 29.06
N ILE A 256 44.61 -172.12 28.66
CA ILE A 256 45.50 -173.05 29.39
C ILE A 256 44.98 -174.48 29.68
N THR A 257 45.57 -175.46 28.97
CA THR A 257 46.34 -176.58 29.57
C THR A 257 47.23 -177.22 28.49
N ASN A 258 48.38 -176.58 28.19
CA ASN A 258 49.50 -177.19 27.45
C ASN A 258 50.86 -176.48 27.70
N LEU A 259 50.95 -175.68 28.78
CA LEU A 259 52.04 -174.74 29.10
C LEU A 259 53.45 -175.36 29.31
N GLN A 260 53.61 -176.67 29.21
CA GLN A 260 54.86 -177.36 29.53
C GLN A 260 55.76 -177.61 28.32
N SER A 261 55.21 -177.71 27.10
CA SER A 261 55.99 -177.71 25.86
C SER A 261 56.37 -176.30 25.40
N GLU A 262 55.60 -175.27 25.78
CA GLU A 262 55.91 -173.88 25.44
C GLU A 262 57.17 -173.34 26.14
N LYS A 263 57.57 -173.90 27.30
CA LYS A 263 58.69 -173.36 28.10
C LYS A 263 60.02 -173.34 27.34
N GLN A 264 60.40 -174.42 26.65
CA GLN A 264 61.65 -174.45 25.87
C GLN A 264 61.58 -173.56 24.61
N ALA A 265 60.39 -173.33 24.05
CA ALA A 265 60.21 -172.32 23.01
C ALA A 265 60.27 -170.88 23.58
N LEU A 266 59.95 -170.70 24.87
CA LEU A 266 60.02 -169.42 25.57
C LEU A 266 61.48 -168.98 25.78
N ASP A 267 62.36 -169.88 26.25
CA ASP A 267 63.76 -169.54 26.52
C ASP A 267 64.49 -169.11 25.23
N GLY A 268 64.20 -169.76 24.09
CA GLY A 268 64.70 -169.33 22.77
C GLY A 268 64.14 -167.98 22.31
N LYS A 269 62.83 -167.75 22.47
CA LYS A 269 62.21 -166.45 22.18
C LYS A 269 62.74 -165.33 23.07
N LEU A 270 63.07 -165.61 24.33
CA LEU A 270 63.59 -164.64 25.29
C LEU A 270 64.99 -164.15 24.88
N ALA A 271 65.84 -165.03 24.35
CA ALA A 271 67.15 -164.65 23.81
C ALA A 271 67.02 -163.73 22.58
N GLU A 272 66.11 -164.03 21.64
CA GLU A 272 65.87 -163.17 20.47
C GLU A 272 65.23 -161.83 20.89
N GLN A 273 64.31 -161.83 21.87
CA GLN A 273 63.73 -160.60 22.44
C GLN A 273 64.77 -159.73 23.14
N LEU A 274 65.69 -160.29 23.94
CA LEU A 274 66.77 -159.52 24.57
C LEU A 274 67.70 -158.87 23.54
N LYS A 275 67.95 -159.56 22.43
CA LYS A 275 68.72 -159.02 21.29
C LYS A 275 67.96 -157.89 20.58
N GLN A 276 66.66 -158.05 20.32
CA GLN A 276 65.80 -156.97 19.81
C GLN A 276 65.75 -155.78 20.77
N ILE A 277 65.64 -155.99 22.08
CA ILE A 277 65.64 -154.92 23.10
C ILE A 277 66.98 -154.18 23.11
N SER A 278 68.11 -154.87 22.96
CA SER A 278 69.42 -154.22 22.83
C SER A 278 69.51 -153.35 21.57
N GLN A 279 69.01 -153.86 20.44
CA GLN A 279 69.01 -153.17 19.16
C GLN A 279 68.06 -151.95 19.15
N LEU A 280 66.85 -152.09 19.70
CA LEU A 280 65.90 -150.98 19.92
C LEU A 280 66.43 -149.92 20.89
N ASN A 281 67.20 -150.29 21.91
CA ASN A 281 67.86 -149.31 22.78
C ASN A 281 68.97 -148.55 22.05
N GLN A 282 69.71 -149.19 21.15
CA GLN A 282 70.70 -148.51 20.32
C GLN A 282 70.05 -147.57 19.30
N GLU A 283 68.95 -147.99 18.66
CA GLU A 283 68.14 -147.13 17.78
C GLU A 283 67.52 -145.95 18.55
N LYS A 284 66.98 -146.19 19.74
CA LYS A 284 66.46 -145.15 20.64
C LYS A 284 67.53 -144.11 20.97
N ASN A 285 68.73 -144.53 21.34
CA ASN A 285 69.83 -143.61 21.66
C ASN A 285 70.25 -142.81 20.42
N ASN A 286 70.40 -143.45 19.26
CA ASN A 286 70.71 -142.77 17.99
C ASN A 286 69.61 -141.75 17.59
N LEU A 287 68.34 -142.08 17.80
CA LEU A 287 67.21 -141.18 17.57
C LEU A 287 67.19 -140.02 18.57
N GLN A 288 67.53 -140.28 19.83
CA GLN A 288 67.61 -139.27 20.89
C GLN A 288 68.76 -138.28 20.65
N ASP A 289 69.95 -138.76 20.26
CA ASP A 289 71.07 -137.90 19.86
C ASP A 289 70.73 -137.09 18.59
N LYS A 290 70.08 -137.71 17.60
CA LYS A 290 69.64 -137.00 16.38
C LYS A 290 68.61 -135.92 16.71
N LEU A 291 67.65 -136.20 17.59
CA LEU A 291 66.67 -135.22 18.08
C LEU A 291 67.34 -134.07 18.84
N ILE A 292 68.32 -134.36 19.71
CA ILE A 292 69.10 -133.35 20.44
C ILE A 292 69.87 -132.45 19.46
N GLN A 293 70.53 -133.01 18.45
CA GLN A 293 71.21 -132.21 17.42
C GLN A 293 70.25 -131.36 16.59
N THR A 294 69.07 -131.89 16.23
CA THR A 294 68.03 -131.11 15.55
C THR A 294 67.58 -129.93 16.40
N ILE A 295 67.25 -130.15 17.68
CA ILE A 295 66.85 -129.09 18.62
C ILE A 295 67.95 -128.04 18.81
N ILE A 296 69.22 -128.45 18.95
CA ILE A 296 70.35 -127.52 19.07
C ILE A 296 70.52 -126.67 17.80
N GLN A 297 70.32 -127.25 16.61
CA GLN A 297 70.45 -126.53 15.34
C GLN A 297 69.27 -125.57 15.11
N GLU A 298 68.06 -125.96 15.50
CA GLU A 298 66.86 -125.13 15.45
C GLU A 298 66.94 -123.95 16.46
N LEU A 299 67.35 -124.20 17.70
CA LEU A 299 67.59 -123.15 18.70
C LEU A 299 68.67 -122.14 18.26
N LYS A 300 69.74 -122.60 17.58
CA LYS A 300 70.72 -121.69 16.97
C LYS A 300 70.12 -120.86 15.85
N SER A 301 69.34 -121.47 14.96
CA SER A 301 68.65 -120.74 13.88
C SER A 301 67.69 -119.68 14.44
N GLN A 302 66.97 -119.99 15.52
CA GLN A 302 66.12 -119.03 16.23
C GLN A 302 66.96 -117.93 16.90
N GLN A 303 68.08 -118.26 17.54
CA GLN A 303 68.98 -117.28 18.17
C GLN A 303 69.57 -116.29 17.14
N ASP A 304 70.04 -116.78 15.98
CA ASP A 304 70.55 -115.93 14.92
C ASP A 304 69.43 -115.10 14.26
N GLN A 305 68.22 -115.65 14.11
CA GLN A 305 67.05 -114.90 13.67
C GLN A 305 66.69 -113.75 14.63
N PHE A 306 66.60 -114.00 15.94
CA PHE A 306 66.35 -112.96 16.94
C PHE A 306 67.45 -111.91 16.98
N LYS A 307 68.72 -112.31 16.80
CA LYS A 307 69.87 -111.40 16.73
C LYS A 307 69.80 -110.48 15.49
N ASN A 308 69.40 -111.03 14.35
CA ASN A 308 69.19 -110.24 13.13
C ASN A 308 67.99 -109.28 13.26
N GLN A 309 66.89 -109.72 13.88
CA GLN A 309 65.74 -108.86 14.21
C GLN A 309 66.14 -107.72 15.15
N LEU A 310 66.94 -107.99 16.19
CA LEU A 310 67.42 -106.98 17.13
C LEU A 310 68.35 -105.96 16.44
N ASN A 311 69.25 -106.42 15.56
CA ASN A 311 70.10 -105.55 14.77
C ASN A 311 69.28 -104.64 13.84
N GLN A 312 68.25 -105.19 13.17
CA GLN A 312 67.36 -104.39 12.31
C GLN A 312 66.61 -103.34 13.12
N PHE A 313 66.01 -103.72 14.25
CA PHE A 313 65.32 -102.79 15.15
C PHE A 313 66.22 -101.65 15.64
N GLN A 314 67.52 -101.91 15.88
CA GLN A 314 68.49 -100.86 16.23
C GLN A 314 68.87 -99.92 15.06
N ILE A 315 68.74 -100.37 13.81
CA ILE A 315 68.88 -99.53 12.62
C ILE A 315 67.63 -98.68 12.43
N ASP A 316 66.45 -99.31 12.50
CA ASP A 316 65.15 -98.66 12.35
C ASP A 316 64.96 -97.56 13.41
N HIS A 317 65.29 -97.84 14.68
CA HIS A 317 65.26 -96.87 15.78
C HIS A 317 66.13 -95.65 15.48
N ARG A 318 67.36 -95.86 14.98
CA ARG A 318 68.28 -94.76 14.65
C ARG A 318 67.77 -93.92 13.48
N GLN A 319 67.16 -94.54 12.48
CA GLN A 319 66.54 -93.79 11.39
C GLN A 319 65.38 -92.93 11.90
N VAL A 320 64.54 -93.46 12.80
CA VAL A 320 63.46 -92.69 13.47
C VAL A 320 64.02 -91.55 14.31
N GLU A 321 65.13 -91.74 15.04
CA GLU A 321 65.81 -90.66 15.76
C GLU A 321 66.34 -89.57 14.81
N GLU A 322 66.95 -89.95 13.69
CA GLU A 322 67.41 -88.99 12.67
C GLU A 322 66.25 -88.27 11.95
N GLU A 323 65.10 -88.91 11.76
CA GLU A 323 63.90 -88.29 11.18
C GLU A 323 63.22 -87.34 12.18
N ASN A 324 63.12 -87.73 13.45
CA ASN A 324 62.65 -86.85 14.53
C ASN A 324 63.53 -85.59 14.65
N LEU A 325 64.86 -85.71 14.60
CA LEU A 325 65.78 -84.56 14.64
C LEU A 325 65.66 -83.64 13.41
N LYS A 326 65.21 -84.15 12.25
CA LYS A 326 64.88 -83.34 11.07
C LYS A 326 63.56 -82.60 11.29
N LEU A 327 62.54 -83.28 11.82
CA LEU A 327 61.23 -82.69 12.14
C LEU A 327 61.34 -81.61 13.22
N GLU A 328 62.16 -81.80 14.25
CA GLU A 328 62.41 -80.82 15.31
C GLU A 328 63.02 -79.52 14.75
N LYS A 329 64.01 -79.62 13.86
CA LYS A 329 64.62 -78.46 13.18
C LYS A 329 63.64 -77.75 12.24
N ILE A 330 62.75 -78.50 11.58
CA ILE A 330 61.68 -77.93 10.76
C ILE A 330 60.69 -77.16 11.67
N ALA A 331 60.26 -77.76 12.78
CA ALA A 331 59.36 -77.13 13.74
C ALA A 331 59.95 -75.85 14.37
N GLU A 332 61.24 -75.86 14.75
CA GLU A 332 61.92 -74.65 15.23
C GLU A 332 62.04 -73.59 14.13
N THR A 333 62.32 -73.97 12.89
CA THR A 333 62.36 -73.02 11.76
C THR A 333 61.00 -72.36 11.52
N TYR A 334 59.90 -73.14 11.57
CA TYR A 334 58.54 -72.60 11.51
C TYR A 334 58.25 -71.68 12.69
N TYR A 335 58.58 -72.08 13.92
CA TYR A 335 58.40 -71.26 15.12
C TYR A 335 59.11 -69.90 15.01
N GLN A 336 60.39 -69.88 14.61
CA GLN A 336 61.15 -68.64 14.42
C GLN A 336 60.54 -67.79 13.29
N SER A 337 60.05 -68.40 12.20
CA SER A 337 59.35 -67.66 11.14
C SER A 337 58.07 -67.00 11.66
N SER A 338 57.24 -67.72 12.41
CA SER A 338 56.00 -67.20 13.00
C SER A 338 56.25 -66.11 14.04
N GLN A 339 57.33 -66.18 14.83
CA GLN A 339 57.70 -65.11 15.75
C GLN A 339 58.12 -63.83 15.01
N ASN A 340 58.89 -63.95 13.93
CA ASN A 340 59.26 -62.80 13.09
C ASN A 340 58.03 -62.17 12.42
N GLU A 341 57.10 -62.99 11.93
CA GLU A 341 55.84 -62.50 11.36
C GLU A 341 54.96 -61.80 12.41
N LEU A 342 54.87 -62.34 13.63
CA LEU A 342 54.17 -61.71 14.76
C LEU A 342 54.76 -60.34 15.11
N VAL A 343 56.10 -60.19 15.12
CA VAL A 343 56.77 -58.90 15.34
C VAL A 343 56.46 -57.91 14.22
N ASN A 344 56.46 -58.35 12.96
CA ASN A 344 56.09 -57.50 11.82
C ASN A 344 54.62 -57.04 11.90
N LEU A 345 53.71 -57.93 12.28
CA LEU A 345 52.29 -57.60 12.51
C LEU A 345 52.11 -56.62 13.67
N GLN A 346 52.86 -56.78 14.77
CA GLN A 346 52.85 -55.83 15.89
C GLN A 346 53.35 -54.44 15.48
N GLN A 347 54.42 -54.35 14.68
CA GLN A 347 54.89 -53.06 14.14
C GLN A 347 53.83 -52.42 13.23
N ARG A 348 53.21 -53.20 12.34
CA ARG A 348 52.18 -52.71 11.42
C ARG A 348 50.92 -52.24 12.16
N ASN A 349 50.49 -52.96 13.21
CA ASN A 349 49.40 -52.53 14.08
C ASN A 349 49.74 -51.25 14.85
N SER A 350 51.00 -51.05 15.26
CA SER A 350 51.46 -49.78 15.85
C SER A 350 51.39 -48.62 14.86
N GLN A 351 51.79 -48.85 13.60
CA GLN A 351 51.64 -47.87 12.52
C GLN A 351 50.17 -47.51 12.24
N PHE A 352 49.30 -48.51 12.09
CA PHE A 352 47.86 -48.30 11.91
C PHE A 352 47.23 -47.56 13.09
N LYS A 353 47.63 -47.86 14.33
CA LYS A 353 47.15 -47.13 15.52
C LYS A 353 47.57 -45.66 15.50
N ASN A 354 48.80 -45.36 15.08
CA ASN A 354 49.26 -43.97 14.94
C ASN A 354 48.52 -43.23 13.81
N GLN A 355 48.23 -43.90 12.69
CA GLN A 355 47.39 -43.35 11.62
C GLN A 355 45.96 -43.09 12.09
N LEU A 356 45.34 -44.02 12.83
CA LEU A 356 44.00 -43.87 13.39
C LEU A 356 43.93 -42.69 14.38
N ASN A 357 44.94 -42.53 15.24
CA ASN A 357 45.04 -41.37 16.13
C ASN A 357 45.15 -40.05 15.34
N GLN A 358 45.88 -40.03 14.22
CA GLN A 358 45.98 -38.83 13.36
C GLN A 358 44.63 -38.53 12.70
N PHE A 359 43.96 -39.52 12.11
CA PHE A 359 42.62 -39.35 11.55
C PHE A 359 41.61 -38.83 12.59
N GLN A 360 41.69 -39.27 13.85
CA GLN A 360 40.85 -38.73 14.93
C GLN A 360 41.15 -37.26 15.26
N ILE A 361 42.40 -36.81 15.14
CA ILE A 361 42.77 -35.40 15.32
C ILE A 361 42.27 -34.56 14.13
N ASP A 362 42.53 -35.01 12.90
CA ASP A 362 42.14 -34.34 11.67
C ASP A 362 40.61 -34.21 11.58
N TYR A 363 39.89 -35.29 11.90
CA TYR A 363 38.43 -35.33 11.98
C TYR A 363 37.87 -34.35 13.01
N LYS A 364 38.48 -34.28 14.21
CA LYS A 364 38.04 -33.33 15.24
C LYS A 364 38.30 -31.88 14.84
N GLN A 365 39.38 -31.60 14.11
CA GLN A 365 39.59 -30.26 13.56
C GLN A 365 38.52 -29.92 12.49
N ILE A 366 38.15 -30.87 11.63
CA ILE A 366 37.05 -30.71 10.68
C ILE A 366 35.71 -30.49 11.40
N GLU A 367 35.44 -31.18 12.51
CA GLU A 367 34.25 -30.97 13.35
C GLU A 367 34.23 -29.56 13.98
N GLU A 368 35.36 -29.07 14.50
CA GLU A 368 35.49 -27.70 15.03
C GLU A 368 35.35 -26.62 13.94
N GLU A 369 35.86 -26.87 12.72
CA GLU A 369 35.70 -25.96 11.57
C GLU A 369 34.25 -25.99 11.03
N ASN A 370 33.60 -27.16 10.95
CA ASN A 370 32.20 -27.29 10.56
C ASN A 370 31.27 -26.58 11.55
N LEU A 371 31.46 -26.78 12.86
CA LEU A 371 30.67 -26.08 13.89
C LEU A 371 30.82 -24.55 13.77
N LYS A 372 32.01 -24.05 13.41
CA LYS A 372 32.22 -22.63 13.14
C LYS A 372 31.46 -22.16 11.89
N LEU A 373 31.46 -22.95 10.81
CA LEU A 373 30.70 -22.67 9.59
C LEU A 373 29.18 -22.72 9.82
N GLU A 374 28.67 -23.63 10.65
CA GLU A 374 27.26 -23.67 11.06
C GLU A 374 26.85 -22.41 11.82
N ASN A 375 27.70 -21.93 12.74
CA ASN A 375 27.45 -20.67 13.46
C ASN A 375 27.46 -19.46 12.50
N GLU A 376 28.40 -19.39 11.57
CA GLU A 376 28.42 -18.33 10.53
C GLU A 376 27.19 -18.42 9.60
N LEU A 377 26.75 -19.62 9.24
CA LEU A 377 25.55 -19.87 8.45
C LEU A 377 24.27 -19.47 9.19
N PHE A 378 24.15 -19.80 10.48
CA PHE A 378 23.02 -19.37 11.32
C PHE A 378 22.97 -17.84 11.41
N ASP A 379 24.11 -17.18 11.61
CA ASP A 379 24.19 -15.72 11.68
C ASP A 379 23.81 -15.07 10.33
N LEU A 380 24.19 -15.68 9.20
CA LEU A 380 23.75 -15.29 7.86
C LEU A 380 22.24 -15.53 7.64
N GLN A 381 21.67 -16.65 8.12
CA GLN A 381 20.24 -16.92 8.04
C GLN A 381 19.43 -15.89 8.85
N GLN A 382 19.86 -15.53 10.06
CA GLN A 382 19.21 -14.49 10.87
C GLN A 382 19.28 -13.12 10.20
N ARG A 383 20.42 -12.77 9.59
CA ARG A 383 20.56 -11.53 8.79
C ARG A 383 19.67 -11.55 7.54
N ASN A 384 19.57 -12.68 6.84
CA ASN A 384 18.71 -12.81 5.66
C ASN A 384 17.22 -12.74 6.02
N PHE A 385 16.77 -13.43 7.07
CA PHE A 385 15.39 -13.33 7.57
C PHE A 385 15.02 -11.88 7.94
N LYS A 386 15.94 -11.15 8.58
CA LYS A 386 15.75 -9.72 8.88
C LYS A 386 15.75 -8.84 7.62
N PHE A 387 16.55 -9.18 6.60
CA PHE A 387 16.52 -8.53 5.29
C PHE A 387 15.21 -8.79 4.54
N GLU A 388 14.69 -10.02 4.58
CA GLU A 388 13.40 -10.40 4.02
C GLU A 388 12.24 -9.68 4.70
N GLN A 389 12.23 -9.59 6.04
CA GLN A 389 11.26 -8.76 6.78
C GLN A 389 11.33 -7.29 6.36
N ASN A 390 12.54 -6.73 6.24
CA ASN A 390 12.71 -5.35 5.75
C ASN A 390 12.21 -5.19 4.30
N ASN A 391 12.44 -6.18 3.43
CA ASN A 391 11.97 -6.20 2.04
C ASN A 391 10.44 -6.32 1.96
N GLN A 392 9.82 -7.16 2.80
CA GLN A 392 8.36 -7.26 2.95
C GLN A 392 7.76 -5.95 3.44
N ASN A 393 8.34 -5.32 4.48
CA ASN A 393 7.91 -4.00 4.96
C ASN A 393 8.06 -2.90 3.90
N LEU A 394 9.14 -2.90 3.12
CA LEU A 394 9.32 -2.00 1.98
C LEU A 394 8.28 -2.27 0.87
N ARG A 395 7.96 -3.53 0.56
CA ARG A 395 6.91 -3.90 -0.40
C ARG A 395 5.51 -3.49 0.08
N LEU A 396 5.21 -3.62 1.37
CA LEU A 396 3.94 -3.18 1.97
C LEU A 396 3.82 -1.65 1.91
N ASN A 397 4.85 -0.93 2.34
CA ASN A 397 4.90 0.54 2.23
C ASN A 397 4.78 1.00 0.77
N LEU A 398 5.46 0.33 -0.17
CA LEU A 398 5.37 0.64 -1.60
C LEU A 398 3.98 0.31 -2.16
N ALA A 399 3.36 -0.80 -1.76
CA ALA A 399 1.99 -1.15 -2.17
C ALA A 399 0.95 -0.16 -1.60
N GLU A 400 1.14 0.33 -0.37
CA GLU A 400 0.30 1.38 0.21
C GLU A 400 0.51 2.73 -0.50
N GLN A 401 1.75 3.10 -0.84
CA GLN A 401 2.03 4.27 -1.67
C GLN A 401 1.44 4.12 -3.08
N ILE A 402 1.54 2.96 -3.73
CA ILE A 402 0.89 2.69 -5.02
C ILE A 402 -0.63 2.79 -4.90
N LYS A 403 -1.22 2.33 -3.78
CA LYS A 403 -2.66 2.45 -3.51
C LYS A 403 -3.08 3.91 -3.24
N GLU A 404 -2.23 4.71 -2.59
CA GLU A 404 -2.39 6.16 -2.46
C GLU A 404 -2.28 6.87 -3.81
N PHE A 405 -1.27 6.55 -4.62
CA PHE A 405 -1.09 7.12 -5.95
C PHE A 405 -2.23 6.72 -6.87
N ALA A 406 -2.67 5.46 -6.88
CA ALA A 406 -3.84 5.02 -7.64
C ALA A 406 -5.13 5.69 -7.16
N LYS A 407 -5.33 5.94 -5.86
CA LYS A 407 -6.46 6.77 -5.37
C LYS A 407 -6.36 8.21 -5.88
N LYS A 408 -5.20 8.84 -5.76
CA LYS A 408 -4.95 10.23 -6.22
C LYS A 408 -5.09 10.35 -7.73
N GLU A 409 -4.64 9.34 -8.47
CA GLU A 409 -4.80 9.22 -9.91
C GLU A 409 -6.27 9.03 -10.28
N ASN A 410 -7.02 8.11 -9.65
CA ASN A 410 -8.46 7.97 -9.90
C ASN A 410 -9.22 9.28 -9.59
N ILE A 411 -8.87 9.98 -8.51
CA ILE A 411 -9.43 11.31 -8.19
C ILE A 411 -9.06 12.34 -9.28
N LEU A 412 -7.81 12.36 -9.74
CA LEU A 412 -7.36 13.25 -10.82
C LEU A 412 -7.98 12.88 -12.17
N GLN A 413 -8.17 11.60 -12.49
CA GLN A 413 -8.86 11.13 -13.70
C GLN A 413 -10.34 11.49 -13.63
N THR A 414 -11.02 11.31 -12.49
CA THR A 414 -12.38 11.80 -12.28
C THR A 414 -12.44 13.31 -12.44
N GLN A 415 -11.55 14.07 -11.80
CA GLN A 415 -11.47 15.53 -11.96
C GLN A 415 -11.14 15.97 -13.40
N ILE A 416 -10.33 15.21 -14.14
CA ILE A 416 -10.05 15.47 -15.56
C ILE A 416 -11.28 15.15 -16.42
N ILE A 417 -12.02 14.08 -16.13
CA ILE A 417 -13.29 13.74 -16.78
C ILE A 417 -14.34 14.80 -16.47
N ASP A 418 -14.46 15.23 -15.21
CA ASP A 418 -15.37 16.30 -14.79
C ASP A 418 -14.99 17.64 -15.41
N LEU A 419 -13.70 18.00 -15.45
CA LEU A 419 -13.22 19.21 -16.15
C LEU A 419 -13.32 19.09 -17.68
N GLN A 420 -13.28 17.89 -18.26
CA GLN A 420 -13.55 17.65 -19.69
C GLN A 420 -15.04 17.75 -19.98
N ASN A 421 -15.90 17.22 -19.10
CA ASN A 421 -17.35 17.33 -19.16
C ASN A 421 -17.79 18.79 -18.94
N GLU A 422 -17.23 19.49 -17.95
CA GLU A 422 -17.41 20.93 -17.76
C GLU A 422 -16.88 21.71 -18.96
N LYS A 423 -15.69 21.41 -19.49
CA LYS A 423 -15.18 22.05 -20.71
C LYS A 423 -16.06 21.77 -21.93
N GLN A 424 -16.64 20.59 -22.07
CA GLN A 424 -17.51 20.22 -23.18
C GLN A 424 -18.92 20.81 -23.01
N ASN A 425 -19.45 20.84 -21.80
CA ASN A 425 -20.69 21.53 -21.45
C ASN A 425 -20.51 23.05 -21.57
N LEU A 426 -19.38 23.61 -21.16
CA LEU A 426 -19.04 25.03 -21.32
C LEU A 426 -18.78 25.36 -22.79
N ALA A 427 -18.15 24.49 -23.57
CA ALA A 427 -18.00 24.67 -25.02
C ALA A 427 -19.33 24.53 -25.77
N SER A 428 -20.20 23.61 -25.33
CA SER A 428 -21.57 23.48 -25.84
C SER A 428 -22.40 24.71 -25.47
N ASN A 429 -22.41 25.11 -24.20
CA ASN A 429 -23.07 26.30 -23.70
C ASN A 429 -22.50 27.58 -24.32
N LEU A 430 -21.20 27.67 -24.59
CA LEU A 430 -20.58 28.80 -25.29
C LEU A 430 -20.85 28.73 -26.79
N THR A 431 -21.08 27.56 -27.39
CA THR A 431 -21.50 27.41 -28.79
C THR A 431 -22.98 27.76 -28.96
N GLU A 432 -23.84 27.31 -28.04
CA GLU A 432 -25.26 27.67 -27.94
C GLU A 432 -25.39 29.15 -27.55
N GLN A 433 -24.54 29.68 -26.66
CA GLN A 433 -24.46 31.11 -26.36
C GLN A 433 -23.79 31.91 -27.48
N LEU A 434 -22.94 31.33 -28.34
CA LEU A 434 -22.45 32.00 -29.55
C LEU A 434 -23.51 31.98 -30.66
N LYS A 435 -24.32 30.93 -30.75
CA LYS A 435 -25.48 30.82 -31.63
C LYS A 435 -26.61 31.73 -31.17
N GLN A 436 -26.85 31.81 -29.87
CA GLN A 436 -27.80 32.73 -29.23
C GLN A 436 -27.26 34.15 -29.21
N ASN A 437 -25.95 34.40 -29.04
CA ASN A 437 -25.37 35.74 -29.22
C ASN A 437 -25.29 36.11 -30.70
N LYS A 438 -25.24 35.17 -31.65
CA LYS A 438 -25.43 35.46 -33.08
C LYS A 438 -26.90 35.75 -33.40
N LEU A 439 -27.86 35.03 -32.81
CA LEU A 439 -29.29 35.28 -32.97
C LEU A 439 -29.72 36.57 -32.28
N THR A 440 -29.25 36.81 -31.05
CA THR A 440 -29.45 38.04 -30.30
C THR A 440 -28.64 39.18 -30.92
N ASN A 441 -27.44 38.98 -31.46
CA ASN A 441 -26.79 40.04 -32.26
C ASN A 441 -27.51 40.26 -33.58
N GLN A 442 -28.12 39.25 -34.22
CA GLN A 442 -28.94 39.47 -35.40
C GLN A 442 -30.20 40.25 -35.00
N GLN A 443 -30.94 39.83 -33.98
CA GLN A 443 -32.07 40.55 -33.41
C GLN A 443 -31.68 41.94 -32.89
N VAL A 444 -30.45 42.15 -32.42
CA VAL A 444 -29.91 43.45 -32.01
C VAL A 444 -29.37 44.24 -33.22
N GLN A 445 -29.01 43.63 -34.35
CA GLN A 445 -28.78 44.33 -35.62
C GLN A 445 -30.10 44.64 -36.35
N ASP A 446 -31.14 43.82 -36.17
CA ASP A 446 -32.50 44.04 -36.64
C ASP A 446 -33.19 45.09 -35.77
N GLN A 447 -32.95 45.07 -34.44
CA GLN A 447 -33.34 46.15 -33.53
C GLN A 447 -32.44 47.37 -33.66
N ILE A 448 -31.16 47.28 -34.03
CA ILE A 448 -30.35 48.45 -34.40
C ILE A 448 -30.75 48.95 -35.78
N SER A 449 -31.30 48.11 -36.68
CA SER A 449 -31.89 48.53 -37.94
C SER A 449 -33.25 49.20 -37.71
N HIS A 450 -34.09 48.64 -36.82
CA HIS A 450 -35.33 49.26 -36.37
C HIS A 450 -35.06 50.54 -35.58
N LEU A 451 -34.10 50.53 -34.66
CA LEU A 451 -33.64 51.70 -33.91
C LEU A 451 -32.81 52.65 -34.76
N LYS A 452 -32.32 52.26 -35.95
CA LYS A 452 -31.78 53.17 -36.97
C LYS A 452 -32.86 53.73 -37.88
N GLN A 453 -33.95 53.00 -38.09
CA GLN A 453 -35.16 53.54 -38.70
C GLN A 453 -35.94 54.42 -37.73
N GLU A 454 -35.89 54.14 -36.43
CA GLU A 454 -36.42 54.98 -35.38
C GLU A 454 -35.44 56.09 -35.05
N GLU A 455 -34.12 55.90 -35.13
CA GLU A 455 -33.14 56.99 -35.10
C GLU A 455 -33.30 57.86 -36.33
N THR A 456 -33.52 57.35 -37.55
CA THR A 456 -33.82 58.23 -38.69
C THR A 456 -35.20 58.85 -38.59
N LYS A 457 -36.26 58.17 -38.10
CA LYS A 457 -37.54 58.83 -37.77
C LYS A 457 -37.42 59.80 -36.58
N LEU A 458 -36.44 59.61 -35.70
CA LEU A 458 -36.12 60.49 -34.56
C LEU A 458 -35.07 61.53 -34.94
N GLN A 459 -34.38 61.43 -36.07
CA GLN A 459 -33.53 62.43 -36.72
C GLN A 459 -34.32 63.19 -37.78
N GLU A 460 -35.42 62.66 -38.29
CA GLU A 460 -36.48 63.38 -38.99
C GLU A 460 -37.33 64.12 -37.97
N LYS A 461 -37.71 63.48 -36.86
CA LYS A 461 -38.33 64.20 -35.73
C LYS A 461 -37.34 65.08 -34.97
N LEU A 462 -36.03 64.81 -34.97
CA LEU A 462 -35.04 65.74 -34.40
C LEU A 462 -34.67 66.80 -35.41
N ALA A 463 -34.59 66.57 -36.71
CA ALA A 463 -34.48 67.63 -37.71
C ALA A 463 -35.78 68.44 -37.83
N GLN A 464 -36.95 67.86 -37.50
CA GLN A 464 -38.21 68.60 -37.32
C GLN A 464 -38.26 69.24 -35.94
N THR A 465 -37.68 68.66 -34.89
CA THR A 465 -37.60 69.30 -33.56
C THR A 465 -36.46 70.29 -33.47
N GLU A 466 -35.50 70.27 -34.39
CA GLU A 466 -34.42 71.22 -34.65
C GLU A 466 -34.90 72.25 -35.65
N ALA A 467 -35.70 71.92 -36.66
CA ALA A 467 -36.48 72.91 -37.38
C ALA A 467 -37.46 73.61 -36.43
N ASN A 468 -38.10 72.91 -35.50
CA ASN A 468 -38.92 73.52 -34.45
C ASN A 468 -38.08 74.14 -33.33
N ILE A 469 -36.82 73.74 -33.09
CA ILE A 469 -35.87 74.38 -32.13
C ILE A 469 -35.08 75.49 -32.80
N GLN A 470 -35.14 75.65 -34.12
CA GLN A 470 -34.53 76.70 -34.93
C GLN A 470 -35.60 77.64 -35.51
N GLU A 471 -36.86 77.22 -35.51
CA GLU A 471 -38.06 78.06 -35.47
C GLU A 471 -38.28 78.56 -34.03
N LEU A 472 -38.17 77.71 -33.00
CA LEU A 472 -38.13 78.18 -31.60
C LEU A 472 -36.80 78.84 -31.23
N THR A 473 -35.71 78.66 -31.99
CA THR A 473 -34.46 79.45 -31.82
C THR A 473 -34.47 80.67 -32.72
N SER A 474 -35.14 80.70 -33.86
CA SER A 474 -35.50 81.96 -34.54
C SER A 474 -36.57 82.73 -33.74
N TYR A 475 -37.39 82.07 -32.94
CA TYR A 475 -38.33 82.68 -31.98
C TYR A 475 -37.65 83.02 -30.66
N LYS A 476 -36.60 82.29 -30.25
CA LYS A 476 -35.71 82.66 -29.12
C LYS A 476 -34.75 83.76 -29.52
N GLU A 477 -34.34 83.84 -30.78
CA GLU A 477 -33.52 84.89 -31.39
C GLU A 477 -34.40 86.09 -31.70
N SER A 478 -35.65 85.91 -32.14
CA SER A 478 -36.65 86.97 -32.16
C SER A 478 -37.07 87.37 -30.74
N LEU A 479 -37.04 86.49 -29.74
CA LEU A 479 -37.20 86.87 -28.32
C LEU A 479 -35.92 87.43 -27.71
N ILE A 480 -34.73 87.16 -28.26
CA ILE A 480 -33.45 87.75 -27.87
C ILE A 480 -33.28 89.10 -28.56
N GLU A 481 -33.80 89.28 -29.77
CA GLU A 481 -33.89 90.51 -30.55
C GLU A 481 -35.05 91.36 -30.04
N GLN A 482 -36.18 90.78 -29.62
CA GLN A 482 -37.20 91.48 -28.83
C GLN A 482 -36.67 91.77 -27.42
N LYS A 483 -35.85 90.91 -26.81
CA LYS A 483 -35.14 91.21 -25.55
C LYS A 483 -34.08 92.27 -25.75
N GLU A 484 -33.41 92.34 -26.91
CA GLU A 484 -32.36 93.32 -27.21
C GLU A 484 -32.98 94.62 -27.70
N GLN A 485 -34.15 94.59 -28.36
CA GLN A 485 -35.03 95.74 -28.53
C GLN A 485 -35.66 96.15 -27.21
N LEU A 486 -35.94 95.25 -26.26
CA LEU A 486 -36.41 95.58 -24.91
C LEU A 486 -35.28 96.07 -24.01
N GLU A 487 -34.04 95.62 -24.18
CA GLU A 487 -32.83 96.06 -23.47
C GLU A 487 -32.26 97.33 -24.11
N ASN A 488 -32.43 97.54 -25.41
CA ASN A 488 -32.22 98.84 -26.06
C ASN A 488 -33.38 99.78 -25.75
N ARG A 489 -34.63 99.31 -25.57
CA ARG A 489 -35.71 100.09 -24.95
C ARG A 489 -35.52 100.24 -23.45
N LEU A 490 -34.73 99.42 -22.76
CA LEU A 490 -34.36 99.57 -21.35
C LEU A 490 -33.19 100.54 -21.19
N LYS A 491 -32.24 100.55 -22.13
CA LYS A 491 -31.25 101.64 -22.30
C LYS A 491 -31.96 102.93 -22.69
N GLN A 492 -32.95 102.89 -23.58
CA GLN A 492 -33.81 104.04 -23.88
C GLN A 492 -34.67 104.42 -22.67
N PHE A 493 -35.08 103.46 -21.83
CA PHE A 493 -35.80 103.74 -20.59
C PHE A 493 -34.86 104.38 -19.57
N GLN A 494 -33.61 103.93 -19.46
CA GLN A 494 -32.60 104.57 -18.61
C GLN A 494 -32.23 105.95 -19.15
N VAL A 495 -32.03 106.14 -20.45
CA VAL A 495 -31.78 107.45 -21.08
C VAL A 495 -32.99 108.37 -20.93
N ASN A 496 -34.22 107.89 -21.13
CA ASN A 496 -35.42 108.69 -20.94
C ASN A 496 -35.67 108.98 -19.44
N TYR A 497 -35.42 108.02 -18.54
CA TYR A 497 -35.51 108.20 -17.09
C TYR A 497 -34.47 109.20 -16.60
N GLU A 498 -33.21 109.10 -17.05
CA GLU A 498 -32.14 110.06 -16.77
C GLU A 498 -32.44 111.43 -17.39
N GLN A 499 -33.04 111.51 -18.59
CA GLN A 499 -33.50 112.78 -19.16
C GLN A 499 -34.66 113.39 -18.37
N ILE A 500 -35.63 112.59 -17.93
CA ILE A 500 -36.76 113.04 -17.10
C ILE A 500 -36.27 113.45 -15.69
N GLU A 501 -35.29 112.74 -15.12
CA GLU A 501 -34.66 113.07 -13.84
C GLU A 501 -33.76 114.31 -13.96
N GLN A 502 -33.04 114.49 -15.07
CA GLN A 502 -32.29 115.72 -15.37
C GLN A 502 -33.22 116.92 -15.63
N GLU A 503 -34.32 116.78 -16.38
CA GLU A 503 -35.25 117.89 -16.62
C GLU A 503 -36.01 118.23 -15.31
N LYS A 504 -36.30 117.24 -14.45
CA LYS A 504 -36.79 117.45 -13.08
C LYS A 504 -35.79 118.25 -12.24
N ILE A 505 -34.50 117.90 -12.26
CA ILE A 505 -33.43 118.66 -11.59
C ILE A 505 -33.29 120.07 -12.20
N ARG A 506 -33.42 120.23 -13.52
CA ARG A 506 -33.35 121.51 -14.22
C ARG A 506 -34.51 122.44 -13.85
N LEU A 507 -35.72 121.90 -13.71
CA LEU A 507 -36.88 122.63 -13.23
C LEU A 507 -36.78 122.97 -11.73
N GLN A 508 -36.22 122.07 -10.90
CA GLN A 508 -35.90 122.37 -9.50
C GLN A 508 -34.87 123.50 -9.36
N ASN A 509 -33.82 123.51 -10.17
CA ASN A 509 -32.81 124.57 -10.18
C ASN A 509 -33.41 125.91 -10.62
N LYS A 510 -34.19 125.93 -11.72
CA LYS A 510 -34.98 127.12 -12.12
C LYS A 510 -35.91 127.61 -11.02
N MET A 511 -36.48 126.71 -10.21
CA MET A 511 -37.36 127.08 -9.11
C MET A 511 -36.60 127.69 -7.92
N SER A 512 -35.31 127.38 -7.77
CA SER A 512 -34.40 128.10 -6.87
C SER A 512 -34.09 129.51 -7.40
N ASP A 513 -33.80 129.65 -8.69
CA ASP A 513 -33.46 130.94 -9.30
C ASP A 513 -34.66 131.92 -9.30
N LEU A 514 -35.86 131.44 -9.62
CA LEU A 514 -37.09 132.24 -9.65
C LEU A 514 -37.65 132.58 -8.26
N LEU A 515 -37.17 131.97 -7.18
CA LEU A 515 -37.59 132.32 -5.81
C LEU A 515 -37.01 133.67 -5.33
N GLN A 516 -36.07 134.26 -6.08
CA GLN A 516 -35.44 135.54 -5.76
C GLN A 516 -36.21 136.77 -6.27
N ASP A 517 -37.20 136.62 -7.17
CA ASP A 517 -37.93 137.75 -7.79
C ASP A 517 -39.46 137.63 -7.61
N GLN A 518 -40.05 138.55 -6.84
CA GLN A 518 -41.41 138.43 -6.30
C GLN A 518 -42.52 138.94 -7.24
N LYS A 519 -42.68 138.42 -8.48
CA LYS A 519 -43.87 138.78 -9.28
C LYS A 519 -44.41 137.88 -10.41
N LEU A 520 -44.39 136.54 -10.33
CA LEU A 520 -45.42 135.68 -10.96
C LEU A 520 -45.32 134.20 -10.52
N THR A 521 -46.27 133.68 -9.72
CA THR A 521 -46.06 132.38 -9.02
C THR A 521 -47.22 131.37 -9.01
N THR A 522 -48.41 131.69 -9.55
CA THR A 522 -49.59 130.80 -9.41
C THR A 522 -49.87 129.90 -10.62
N GLU A 523 -49.99 130.46 -11.84
CA GLU A 523 -50.42 129.67 -13.02
C GLU A 523 -49.34 128.72 -13.56
N LEU A 524 -48.07 129.14 -13.62
CA LEU A 524 -46.98 128.25 -14.03
C LEU A 524 -46.84 127.04 -13.10
N LYS A 525 -47.08 127.23 -11.80
CA LYS A 525 -46.93 126.19 -10.78
C LYS A 525 -47.95 125.06 -10.99
N ALA A 526 -49.23 125.40 -11.13
CA ALA A 526 -50.29 124.43 -11.40
C ALA A 526 -50.09 123.68 -12.74
N LYS A 527 -49.40 124.28 -13.70
CA LYS A 527 -49.08 123.64 -14.98
C LYS A 527 -47.96 122.60 -14.84
N LEU A 528 -46.89 122.91 -14.09
CA LEU A 528 -45.81 121.97 -13.75
C LEU A 528 -46.31 120.79 -12.90
N GLU A 529 -47.12 121.06 -11.88
CA GLU A 529 -47.68 120.03 -10.99
C GLU A 529 -48.50 118.98 -11.78
N LYS A 530 -49.17 119.40 -12.87
CA LYS A 530 -49.94 118.52 -13.75
C LYS A 530 -49.06 117.62 -14.64
N GLU A 531 -47.91 118.10 -15.12
CA GLU A 531 -46.98 117.30 -15.91
C GLU A 531 -46.23 116.27 -15.04
N MET A 532 -45.87 116.64 -13.79
CA MET A 532 -45.28 115.69 -12.83
C MET A 532 -46.20 114.50 -12.55
N ALA A 533 -47.50 114.75 -12.30
CA ALA A 533 -48.47 113.68 -12.02
C ALA A 533 -48.65 112.69 -13.19
N GLN A 534 -48.49 113.14 -14.44
CA GLN A 534 -48.56 112.27 -15.62
C GLN A 534 -47.31 111.38 -15.79
N LEU A 535 -46.15 111.83 -15.31
CA LEU A 535 -44.92 111.03 -15.30
C LEU A 535 -44.94 109.96 -14.20
N GLU A 536 -45.45 110.30 -13.02
CA GLU A 536 -45.59 109.34 -11.90
C GLU A 536 -46.57 108.21 -12.24
N GLN A 537 -47.68 108.51 -12.92
CA GLN A 537 -48.60 107.50 -13.49
C GLN A 537 -47.90 106.51 -14.43
N LYS A 538 -47.01 106.96 -15.32
CA LYS A 538 -46.27 106.07 -16.23
C LYS A 538 -45.28 105.17 -15.50
N LEU A 539 -44.66 105.67 -14.43
CA LEU A 539 -43.68 104.92 -13.64
C LEU A 539 -44.33 103.70 -12.95
N ILE A 540 -45.54 103.89 -12.40
CA ILE A 540 -46.30 102.85 -11.68
C ILE A 540 -46.67 101.67 -12.60
N ILE A 541 -46.99 101.93 -13.87
CA ILE A 541 -47.40 100.89 -14.84
C ILE A 541 -46.24 99.96 -15.20
N GLU A 542 -45.05 100.50 -15.45
CA GLU A 542 -43.81 99.71 -15.69
C GLU A 542 -43.44 98.85 -14.47
N GLU A 543 -43.60 99.40 -13.26
CA GLU A 543 -43.28 98.68 -12.03
C GLU A 543 -44.25 97.51 -11.77
N GLN A 544 -45.51 97.60 -12.22
CA GLN A 544 -46.46 96.47 -12.24
C GLN A 544 -46.07 95.37 -13.26
N ILE A 545 -45.68 95.74 -14.48
CA ILE A 545 -45.29 94.78 -15.55
C ILE A 545 -44.09 93.93 -15.09
N LYS A 546 -43.09 94.59 -14.50
CA LYS A 546 -41.90 93.96 -13.91
C LYS A 546 -42.23 92.92 -12.82
N MET A 547 -43.23 93.21 -11.99
CA MET A 547 -43.66 92.32 -10.91
C MET A 547 -44.34 91.05 -11.46
N GLN A 548 -45.20 91.18 -12.47
CA GLN A 548 -45.89 90.04 -13.11
C GLN A 548 -44.90 89.09 -13.81
N LEU A 549 -43.92 89.62 -14.55
CA LEU A 549 -42.91 88.81 -15.24
C LEU A 549 -42.05 87.98 -14.26
N THR A 550 -41.76 88.53 -13.08
CA THR A 550 -40.95 87.85 -12.05
C THR A 550 -41.72 86.69 -11.42
N GLN A 551 -43.03 86.86 -11.15
CA GLN A 551 -43.90 85.80 -10.64
C GLN A 551 -44.06 84.65 -11.66
N ALA A 552 -44.20 84.97 -12.95
CA ALA A 552 -44.33 83.98 -14.02
C ALA A 552 -43.08 83.11 -14.21
N LEU A 553 -41.89 83.65 -13.92
CA LEU A 553 -40.62 82.91 -13.93
C LEU A 553 -40.51 81.94 -12.74
N GLN A 554 -40.79 82.43 -11.52
CA GLN A 554 -40.70 81.61 -10.30
C GLN A 554 -41.61 80.38 -10.35
N ILE A 555 -42.87 80.55 -10.76
CA ILE A 555 -43.86 79.46 -10.88
C ILE A 555 -43.38 78.35 -11.82
N LYS A 556 -42.61 78.67 -12.86
CA LYS A 556 -42.07 77.67 -13.80
C LYS A 556 -40.87 76.91 -13.23
N GLU A 557 -39.97 77.57 -12.51
CA GLU A 557 -38.84 76.90 -11.84
C GLU A 557 -39.33 75.93 -10.76
N ASP A 558 -40.31 76.34 -9.94
CA ASP A 558 -40.89 75.50 -8.90
C ASP A 558 -41.59 74.25 -9.47
N LYS A 559 -42.28 74.38 -10.62
CA LYS A 559 -42.91 73.23 -11.29
C LYS A 559 -41.89 72.24 -11.86
N VAL A 560 -40.72 72.69 -12.29
CA VAL A 560 -39.60 71.81 -12.68
C VAL A 560 -39.03 71.09 -11.45
N ASN A 561 -38.83 71.79 -10.34
CA ASN A 561 -38.34 71.20 -9.08
C ASN A 561 -39.27 70.10 -8.53
N GLU A 562 -40.59 70.30 -8.64
CA GLU A 562 -41.61 69.31 -8.26
C GLU A 562 -41.51 68.03 -9.10
N LEU A 563 -41.39 68.17 -10.42
CA LEU A 563 -41.27 67.03 -11.34
C LEU A 563 -39.95 66.25 -11.13
N GLU A 564 -38.83 66.94 -10.93
CA GLU A 564 -37.54 66.30 -10.64
C GLU A 564 -37.58 65.49 -9.32
N LYS A 565 -38.31 65.96 -8.29
CA LYS A 565 -38.51 65.22 -7.04
C LYS A 565 -39.40 63.98 -7.21
N ASN A 566 -40.47 64.08 -7.98
CA ASN A 566 -41.41 62.98 -8.19
C ASN A 566 -40.77 61.80 -8.94
N LEU A 567 -39.90 62.08 -9.92
CA LEU A 567 -39.11 61.05 -10.62
C LEU A 567 -38.20 60.26 -9.66
N VAL A 568 -37.49 60.97 -8.77
CA VAL A 568 -36.60 60.34 -7.75
C VAL A 568 -37.40 59.45 -6.79
N THR A 569 -38.64 59.82 -6.45
CA THR A 569 -39.50 59.01 -5.58
C THR A 569 -40.05 57.77 -6.30
N LEU A 570 -40.45 57.90 -7.56
CA LEU A 570 -40.94 56.79 -8.39
C LEU A 570 -39.85 55.70 -8.58
N ASP A 571 -38.62 56.13 -8.84
CA ASP A 571 -37.46 55.22 -8.95
C ASP A 571 -37.21 54.45 -7.62
N GLN A 572 -37.34 55.09 -6.45
CA GLN A 572 -37.23 54.39 -5.15
C GLN A 572 -38.30 53.32 -4.98
N GLU A 573 -39.53 53.61 -5.37
CA GLU A 573 -40.67 52.69 -5.18
C GLU A 573 -40.55 51.48 -6.10
N ARG A 574 -40.14 51.68 -7.36
CA ARG A 574 -39.78 50.58 -8.27
C ARG A 574 -38.66 49.72 -7.70
N ILE A 575 -37.59 50.33 -7.16
CA ILE A 575 -36.47 49.61 -6.50
C ILE A 575 -36.95 48.79 -5.29
N LYS A 576 -37.91 49.29 -4.49
CA LYS A 576 -38.50 48.54 -3.37
C LYS A 576 -39.30 47.33 -3.87
N GLN A 577 -40.17 47.50 -4.87
CA GLN A 577 -41.01 46.43 -5.41
C GLN A 577 -40.18 45.32 -6.08
N LEU A 578 -39.16 45.69 -6.87
CA LEU A 578 -38.23 44.73 -7.49
C LEU A 578 -37.49 43.89 -6.43
N LYS A 579 -37.04 44.50 -5.32
CA LYS A 579 -36.39 43.80 -4.19
C LYS A 579 -37.33 42.89 -3.38
N VAL A 580 -38.65 43.07 -3.45
CA VAL A 580 -39.62 42.13 -2.88
C VAL A 580 -39.74 40.91 -3.81
N LYS A 581 -39.95 41.12 -5.11
CA LYS A 581 -40.00 40.03 -6.10
C LYS A 581 -38.72 39.19 -6.15
N GLU A 582 -37.55 39.83 -6.02
CA GLU A 582 -36.27 39.12 -5.93
C GLU A 582 -36.23 38.13 -4.77
N LYS A 583 -36.77 38.49 -3.59
CA LYS A 583 -36.87 37.60 -2.43
C LYS A 583 -37.89 36.48 -2.63
N GLU A 584 -39.03 36.79 -3.23
CA GLU A 584 -40.08 35.81 -3.55
C GLU A 584 -39.55 34.74 -4.51
N LEU A 585 -38.90 35.14 -5.60
CA LEU A 585 -38.26 34.19 -6.53
C LEU A 585 -37.08 33.45 -5.90
N SER A 586 -36.32 34.08 -5.01
CA SER A 586 -35.24 33.40 -4.27
C SER A 586 -35.79 32.30 -3.35
N LYS A 587 -36.96 32.52 -2.71
CA LYS A 587 -37.66 31.50 -1.93
C LYS A 587 -38.16 30.34 -2.79
N VAL A 588 -38.81 30.65 -3.93
CA VAL A 588 -39.25 29.63 -4.91
C VAL A 588 -38.06 28.85 -5.48
N LYS A 589 -36.92 29.51 -5.73
CA LYS A 589 -35.67 28.84 -6.14
C LYS A 589 -35.17 27.86 -5.06
N GLY A 590 -35.32 28.19 -3.78
CA GLY A 590 -35.04 27.26 -2.67
C GLY A 590 -35.95 26.04 -2.72
N GLU A 591 -37.26 26.25 -2.77
CA GLU A 591 -38.27 25.17 -2.83
C GLU A 591 -38.09 24.26 -4.06
N LEU A 592 -37.63 24.80 -5.20
CA LEU A 592 -37.27 24.03 -6.39
C LEU A 592 -35.95 23.26 -6.25
N ILE A 593 -35.01 23.72 -5.42
CA ILE A 593 -33.79 22.98 -5.08
C ILE A 593 -34.13 21.82 -4.13
N ASP A 594 -35.02 22.03 -3.16
CA ASP A 594 -35.48 20.98 -2.24
C ASP A 594 -36.18 19.84 -3.02
N LYS A 595 -37.06 20.18 -3.97
CA LYS A 595 -37.71 19.21 -4.89
C LYS A 595 -36.74 18.44 -5.79
N LEU A 596 -35.69 19.09 -6.29
CA LEU A 596 -34.62 18.39 -7.02
C LEU A 596 -33.85 17.41 -6.12
N THR A 597 -33.80 17.68 -4.83
CA THR A 597 -33.09 16.85 -3.84
C THR A 597 -33.95 15.68 -3.37
N SER A 598 -35.28 15.77 -3.45
CA SER A 598 -36.22 14.67 -3.10
C SER A 598 -36.47 13.65 -4.23
N GLY A 599 -36.00 13.90 -5.46
CA GLY A 599 -36.09 12.96 -6.58
C GLY A 599 -37.34 13.08 -7.45
N GLU A 600 -38.06 14.21 -7.41
CA GLU A 600 -39.17 14.50 -8.35
C GLU A 600 -38.67 14.66 -9.81
N ASN A 601 -39.58 14.77 -10.79
CA ASN A 601 -39.30 14.73 -12.24
C ASN A 601 -38.24 15.75 -12.70
N THR A 602 -36.97 15.33 -12.71
CA THR A 602 -35.81 16.23 -12.71
C THR A 602 -35.71 17.14 -13.93
N LYS A 603 -36.13 16.68 -15.11
CA LYS A 603 -36.12 17.47 -16.37
C LYS A 603 -37.08 18.66 -16.35
N GLU A 604 -38.20 18.52 -15.65
CA GLU A 604 -39.25 19.54 -15.59
C GLU A 604 -38.89 20.59 -14.55
N VAL A 605 -38.46 20.14 -13.36
CA VAL A 605 -37.99 21.00 -12.27
C VAL A 605 -36.70 21.76 -12.63
N HIS A 606 -35.77 21.20 -13.42
CA HIS A 606 -34.62 21.97 -13.91
C HIS A 606 -35.01 23.08 -14.90
N LYS A 607 -35.94 22.83 -15.82
CA LYS A 607 -36.46 23.88 -16.72
C LYS A 607 -37.11 25.02 -15.93
N GLU A 608 -37.91 24.69 -14.92
CA GLU A 608 -38.54 25.68 -14.05
C GLU A 608 -37.50 26.49 -13.27
N LYS A 609 -36.51 25.83 -12.66
CA LYS A 609 -35.38 26.45 -11.96
C LYS A 609 -34.55 27.37 -12.85
N GLU A 610 -34.26 26.99 -14.09
CA GLU A 610 -33.52 27.81 -15.06
C GLU A 610 -34.34 28.97 -15.65
N ALA A 611 -35.65 28.81 -15.78
CA ALA A 611 -36.55 29.91 -16.13
C ALA A 611 -36.59 30.93 -14.99
N LYS A 612 -36.80 30.48 -13.75
CA LYS A 612 -36.82 31.33 -12.55
C LYS A 612 -35.46 31.97 -12.26
N GLN A 613 -34.34 31.30 -12.56
CA GLN A 613 -33.01 31.91 -12.43
C GLN A 613 -32.75 32.99 -13.49
N ARG A 614 -33.27 32.86 -14.72
CA ARG A 614 -33.23 33.94 -15.71
C ARG A 614 -34.10 35.12 -15.28
N GLU A 615 -35.30 34.87 -14.79
CA GLU A 615 -36.19 35.90 -14.23
C GLU A 615 -35.53 36.64 -13.05
N ILE A 616 -34.80 35.94 -12.16
CA ILE A 616 -33.94 36.58 -11.14
C ILE A 616 -32.85 37.45 -11.76
N ASN A 617 -32.10 36.94 -12.75
CA ASN A 617 -30.98 37.66 -13.36
C ASN A 617 -31.45 38.92 -14.11
N GLU A 618 -32.60 38.85 -14.77
CA GLU A 618 -33.24 39.97 -15.46
C GLU A 618 -33.75 41.02 -14.45
N LEU A 619 -34.41 40.60 -13.37
CA LEU A 619 -34.79 41.48 -12.25
C LEU A 619 -33.56 42.15 -11.62
N GLN A 620 -32.45 41.43 -11.46
CA GLN A 620 -31.19 42.00 -10.94
C GLN A 620 -30.53 42.99 -11.90
N GLN A 621 -30.60 42.76 -13.22
CA GLN A 621 -30.12 43.73 -14.21
C GLN A 621 -31.04 44.95 -14.30
N GLU A 622 -32.36 44.79 -14.22
CA GLU A 622 -33.31 45.91 -14.15
C GLU A 622 -33.07 46.73 -12.87
N LEU A 623 -33.01 46.06 -11.71
CA LEU A 623 -32.71 46.69 -10.42
C LEU A 623 -31.40 47.48 -10.45
N SER A 624 -30.37 46.95 -11.14
CA SER A 624 -29.10 47.64 -11.35
C SER A 624 -29.27 48.90 -12.23
N ARG A 625 -29.97 48.80 -13.36
CA ARG A 625 -30.25 49.94 -14.26
C ARG A 625 -31.10 51.02 -13.57
N THR A 626 -32.17 50.65 -12.89
CA THR A 626 -33.01 51.58 -12.12
C THR A 626 -32.22 52.20 -10.96
N SER A 627 -31.37 51.45 -10.25
CA SER A 627 -30.48 51.99 -9.21
C SER A 627 -29.47 53.01 -9.77
N VAL A 628 -28.93 52.79 -10.97
CA VAL A 628 -28.05 53.77 -11.64
C VAL A 628 -28.83 55.01 -12.08
N SER A 629 -30.01 54.86 -12.69
CA SER A 629 -30.92 55.98 -13.03
C SER A 629 -31.28 56.81 -11.80
N TYR A 630 -31.75 56.14 -10.75
CA TYR A 630 -32.08 56.73 -9.45
C TYR A 630 -30.91 57.56 -8.89
N ASN A 631 -29.72 56.98 -8.82
CA ASN A 631 -28.54 57.65 -8.28
C ASN A 631 -28.07 58.81 -9.18
N ALA A 632 -28.24 58.72 -10.51
CA ALA A 632 -27.96 59.82 -11.44
C ALA A 632 -28.96 60.98 -11.28
N ASN A 633 -30.26 60.69 -11.22
CA ASN A 633 -31.34 61.66 -10.98
C ASN A 633 -31.14 62.37 -9.64
N ARG A 634 -30.85 61.62 -8.58
CA ARG A 634 -30.53 62.11 -7.23
C ARG A 634 -29.25 62.98 -7.22
N LYS A 635 -28.18 62.55 -7.87
CA LYS A 635 -26.93 63.32 -8.05
C LYS A 635 -27.17 64.64 -8.79
N LYS A 636 -28.01 64.63 -9.84
CA LYS A 636 -28.42 65.83 -10.59
C LYS A 636 -29.22 66.81 -9.70
N GLN A 637 -30.15 66.30 -8.89
CA GLN A 637 -30.93 67.11 -7.95
C GLN A 637 -30.04 67.81 -6.91
N VAL A 638 -29.08 67.08 -6.33
CA VAL A 638 -28.08 67.65 -5.40
C VAL A 638 -27.24 68.72 -6.10
N LEU A 639 -26.70 68.44 -7.29
CA LEU A 639 -25.90 69.41 -8.07
C LEU A 639 -26.70 70.68 -8.43
N LYS A 640 -28.01 70.58 -8.74
CA LYS A 640 -28.86 71.74 -9.00
C LYS A 640 -28.94 72.67 -7.78
N GLN A 641 -29.11 72.09 -6.59
CA GLN A 641 -29.19 72.86 -5.34
C GLN A 641 -27.83 73.47 -4.95
N VAL A 642 -26.72 72.76 -5.17
CA VAL A 642 -25.36 73.30 -5.02
C VAL A 642 -25.14 74.49 -5.95
N ASN A 643 -25.49 74.36 -7.23
CA ASN A 643 -25.33 75.44 -8.21
C ASN A 643 -26.18 76.67 -7.87
N ASN A 644 -27.37 76.47 -7.30
CA ASN A 644 -28.18 77.58 -6.80
C ASN A 644 -27.55 78.23 -5.57
N PHE A 645 -27.03 77.46 -4.61
CA PHE A 645 -26.27 78.00 -3.46
C PHE A 645 -25.00 78.76 -3.90
N LEU A 646 -24.25 78.25 -4.87
CA LEU A 646 -23.07 78.92 -5.43
C LEU A 646 -23.44 80.25 -6.10
N LYS A 647 -24.54 80.31 -6.88
CA LYS A 647 -25.07 81.56 -7.44
C LYS A 647 -25.51 82.55 -6.36
N THR A 648 -26.21 82.09 -5.31
CA THR A 648 -26.55 82.96 -4.16
C THR A 648 -25.29 83.49 -3.46
N LYS A 649 -24.26 82.64 -3.31
CA LYS A 649 -22.96 83.05 -2.72
C LYS A 649 -22.26 84.07 -3.61
N GLU A 650 -22.22 83.89 -4.93
CA GLU A 650 -21.62 84.84 -5.89
C GLU A 650 -22.35 86.20 -5.89
N ALA A 651 -23.68 86.19 -5.88
CA ALA A 651 -24.49 87.40 -5.74
C ALA A 651 -24.22 88.10 -4.39
N PHE A 652 -24.12 87.35 -3.29
CA PHE A 652 -23.74 87.90 -1.99
C PHE A 652 -22.32 88.49 -1.98
N LEU A 653 -21.33 87.84 -2.60
CA LEU A 653 -19.98 88.39 -2.73
C LEU A 653 -19.95 89.68 -3.57
N THR A 654 -20.84 89.81 -4.55
CA THR A 654 -21.03 91.05 -5.32
C THR A 654 -21.65 92.16 -4.44
N LEU A 655 -22.62 91.83 -3.59
CA LEU A 655 -23.16 92.78 -2.58
C LEU A 655 -22.11 93.16 -1.52
N ARG A 656 -21.26 92.21 -1.08
CA ARG A 656 -20.11 92.47 -0.19
C ARG A 656 -19.13 93.44 -0.84
N GLU A 657 -18.84 93.27 -2.13
CA GLU A 657 -18.00 94.17 -2.92
C GLU A 657 -18.60 95.57 -3.10
N GLU A 658 -19.90 95.68 -3.36
CA GLU A 658 -20.60 96.97 -3.46
C GLU A 658 -20.60 97.70 -2.10
N ALA A 659 -20.84 96.98 -1.01
CA ALA A 659 -20.76 97.52 0.36
C ALA A 659 -19.33 98.00 0.69
N ILE A 660 -18.29 97.23 0.35
CA ILE A 660 -16.88 97.64 0.46
C ILE A 660 -16.59 98.89 -0.37
N LYS A 661 -17.08 98.97 -1.62
CA LYS A 661 -16.86 100.11 -2.51
C LYS A 661 -17.57 101.37 -2.02
N LYS A 662 -18.76 101.25 -1.42
CA LYS A 662 -19.45 102.36 -0.76
C LYS A 662 -18.78 102.76 0.56
N LEU A 663 -18.31 101.82 1.38
CA LEU A 663 -17.47 102.09 2.55
C LEU A 663 -16.23 102.91 2.16
N GLN A 664 -15.51 102.49 1.11
CA GLN A 664 -14.36 103.20 0.57
C GLN A 664 -14.71 104.62 0.12
N ASN A 665 -15.84 104.81 -0.57
CA ASN A 665 -16.29 106.13 -1.01
C ASN A 665 -16.79 107.01 0.14
N CYS A 666 -17.31 106.43 1.23
CA CYS A 666 -17.65 107.17 2.45
C CYS A 666 -16.38 107.58 3.20
N TYR A 667 -15.41 106.67 3.35
CA TYR A 667 -14.07 106.95 3.87
C TYR A 667 -13.38 108.08 3.09
N ASN A 668 -13.39 108.03 1.75
CA ASN A 668 -12.83 109.08 0.89
C ASN A 668 -13.57 110.42 1.00
N ARG A 669 -14.80 110.44 1.56
CA ARG A 669 -15.63 111.65 1.74
C ARG A 669 -15.74 112.12 3.19
N LEU A 670 -15.32 111.31 4.17
CA LEU A 670 -15.13 111.72 5.57
C LEU A 670 -14.11 112.87 5.71
N VAL A 671 -13.31 113.10 4.66
CA VAL A 671 -12.41 114.26 4.51
C VAL A 671 -13.16 115.57 4.19
N ASN A 672 -14.40 115.53 3.65
CA ASN A 672 -15.19 116.73 3.30
C ASN A 672 -16.72 116.48 3.34
N SER A 673 -17.36 117.03 4.39
CA SER A 673 -18.81 117.15 4.65
C SER A 673 -19.55 115.95 5.28
N ILE A 674 -20.30 116.25 6.35
CA ILE A 674 -21.04 115.30 7.20
C ILE A 674 -22.49 115.11 6.70
N ASP A 675 -22.68 114.56 5.50
CA ASP A 675 -23.92 113.80 5.22
C ASP A 675 -23.77 112.73 4.12
N ILE A 676 -23.57 111.47 4.54
CA ILE A 676 -23.91 110.30 3.72
C ILE A 676 -24.93 109.42 4.47
N THR A 677 -26.09 110.04 4.69
CA THR A 677 -27.41 109.60 4.23
C THR A 677 -27.75 108.11 4.19
N ARG A 678 -29.04 107.85 4.44
CA ARG A 678 -29.84 106.63 4.23
C ARG A 678 -29.42 105.68 3.08
N LYS A 679 -28.81 106.15 1.98
CA LYS A 679 -28.27 105.30 0.90
C LYS A 679 -27.17 104.33 1.40
N PHE A 680 -26.35 104.72 2.38
CA PHE A 680 -25.36 103.84 3.00
C PHE A 680 -26.05 102.78 3.86
N GLN A 681 -26.90 103.19 4.81
CA GLN A 681 -27.68 102.29 5.69
C GLN A 681 -28.51 101.27 4.88
N ASN A 682 -29.20 101.70 3.83
CA ASN A 682 -29.97 100.80 2.96
C ASN A 682 -29.10 99.78 2.21
N THR A 683 -27.81 100.04 1.98
CA THR A 683 -26.89 99.04 1.44
C THR A 683 -26.54 97.99 2.49
N LEU A 684 -26.38 98.40 3.75
CA LEU A 684 -26.06 97.50 4.86
C LEU A 684 -27.23 96.60 5.26
N VAL A 685 -28.47 97.11 5.19
CA VAL A 685 -29.68 96.29 5.35
C VAL A 685 -29.71 95.18 4.28
N LYS A 686 -29.59 95.52 2.99
CA LYS A 686 -29.53 94.54 1.90
C LYS A 686 -28.40 93.53 2.03
N TYR A 687 -27.24 93.95 2.54
CA TYR A 687 -26.11 93.05 2.82
C TYR A 687 -26.46 92.05 3.93
N ASN A 688 -27.10 92.49 5.02
CA ASN A 688 -27.55 91.63 6.11
C ASN A 688 -28.67 90.67 5.67
N ASP A 689 -29.62 91.14 4.86
CA ASP A 689 -30.72 90.31 4.33
C ASP A 689 -30.19 89.19 3.43
N GLY A 690 -29.30 89.53 2.47
CA GLY A 690 -28.67 88.55 1.59
C GLY A 690 -27.79 87.55 2.35
N LEU A 691 -27.19 87.95 3.48
CA LEU A 691 -26.44 87.04 4.35
C LEU A 691 -27.36 86.11 5.16
N LEU A 692 -28.54 86.60 5.60
CA LEU A 692 -29.54 85.77 6.25
C LEU A 692 -30.11 84.71 5.28
N GLU A 693 -30.32 85.07 4.02
CA GLU A 693 -30.74 84.14 2.97
C GLU A 693 -29.65 83.12 2.63
N LEU A 694 -28.39 83.56 2.47
CA LEU A 694 -27.25 82.68 2.26
C LEU A 694 -27.09 81.66 3.41
N ASN A 695 -27.30 82.09 4.67
CA ASN A 695 -27.29 81.21 5.83
C ASN A 695 -28.43 80.17 5.80
N LYS A 696 -29.66 80.56 5.44
CA LYS A 696 -30.78 79.61 5.27
C LYS A 696 -30.45 78.55 4.20
N ASN A 697 -29.90 78.99 3.07
CA ASN A 697 -29.52 78.10 1.97
C ASN A 697 -28.33 77.19 2.35
N HIS A 698 -27.38 77.66 3.16
CA HIS A 698 -26.31 76.85 3.75
C HIS A 698 -26.87 75.71 4.63
N TYR A 699 -27.79 76.01 5.55
CA TYR A 699 -28.39 74.97 6.41
C TYR A 699 -29.26 73.98 5.62
N SER A 700 -30.01 74.44 4.63
CA SER A 700 -30.79 73.58 3.72
C SER A 700 -29.88 72.62 2.95
N LEU A 701 -28.82 73.13 2.32
CA LEU A 701 -27.84 72.33 1.59
C LEU A 701 -27.09 71.36 2.52
N LYS A 702 -26.78 71.75 3.75
CA LYS A 702 -26.16 70.88 4.77
C LYS A 702 -27.06 69.70 5.14
N ASN A 703 -28.37 69.90 5.27
CA ASN A 703 -29.32 68.82 5.52
C ASN A 703 -29.40 67.88 4.31
N VAL A 704 -29.43 68.41 3.08
CA VAL A 704 -29.45 67.59 1.86
C VAL A 704 -28.15 66.80 1.69
N VAL A 705 -26.98 67.40 1.95
CA VAL A 705 -25.70 66.65 2.02
C VAL A 705 -25.77 65.54 3.08
N GLN A 706 -26.47 65.76 4.20
CA GLN A 706 -26.62 64.78 5.26
C GLN A 706 -27.59 63.63 4.92
N GLU A 707 -28.65 63.88 4.17
CA GLU A 707 -29.60 62.86 3.67
C GLU A 707 -29.07 62.07 2.44
N ASN A 708 -27.92 62.48 1.90
CA ASN A 708 -27.35 61.95 0.66
C ASN A 708 -25.83 61.65 0.80
N LYS A 709 -25.36 61.33 2.03
CA LYS A 709 -23.95 61.12 2.38
C LYS A 709 -23.24 60.02 1.58
N GLU A 710 -24.00 59.04 1.07
CA GLU A 710 -23.47 57.92 0.29
C GLU A 710 -23.07 58.30 -1.15
N LEU A 711 -23.43 59.51 -1.62
CA LEU A 711 -22.98 60.02 -2.90
C LEU A 711 -21.60 60.70 -2.75
N GLU A 712 -20.62 60.28 -3.54
CA GLU A 712 -19.25 60.84 -3.59
C GLU A 712 -19.23 62.38 -3.72
N VAL A 713 -20.20 62.94 -4.43
CA VAL A 713 -20.37 64.40 -4.61
C VAL A 713 -20.69 65.10 -3.29
N SER A 714 -21.46 64.48 -2.38
CA SER A 714 -21.80 65.02 -1.07
C SER A 714 -20.55 65.25 -0.19
N LEU A 715 -19.57 64.34 -0.28
CA LEU A 715 -18.28 64.49 0.43
C LEU A 715 -17.45 65.67 -0.10
N LYS A 716 -17.52 65.95 -1.41
CA LYS A 716 -16.86 67.12 -2.02
C LYS A 716 -17.56 68.42 -1.61
N ILE A 717 -18.89 68.43 -1.58
CA ILE A 717 -19.69 69.57 -1.10
C ILE A 717 -19.44 69.84 0.39
N GLU A 718 -19.26 68.81 1.22
CA GLU A 718 -18.98 69.00 2.65
C GLU A 718 -17.68 69.80 2.87
N ASN A 719 -16.66 69.61 2.01
CA ASN A 719 -15.45 70.43 2.05
C ASN A 719 -15.68 71.89 1.61
N ILE A 720 -16.59 72.14 0.65
CA ILE A 720 -17.01 73.50 0.25
C ILE A 720 -17.70 74.23 1.41
N LEU A 721 -18.46 73.50 2.23
CA LEU A 721 -19.16 74.03 3.41
C LEU A 721 -18.23 74.28 4.62
N ARG A 722 -16.96 73.85 4.58
CA ARG A 722 -15.97 73.98 5.67
C ARG A 722 -15.03 75.20 5.56
N LEU A 723 -15.17 76.05 4.54
CA LEU A 723 -14.34 77.26 4.39
C LEU A 723 -14.67 78.32 5.46
N ASN A 724 -13.68 78.67 6.28
CA ASN A 724 -13.84 79.42 7.54
C ASN A 724 -13.90 80.95 7.36
N SER A 725 -15.01 81.50 6.84
CA SER A 725 -15.19 82.97 6.75
C SER A 725 -16.57 83.53 7.13
N PHE A 726 -17.41 82.77 7.85
CA PHE A 726 -18.70 83.25 8.37
C PHE A 726 -18.65 83.65 9.86
N ASN A 727 -17.83 84.64 10.20
CA ASN A 727 -17.86 85.31 11.51
C ASN A 727 -18.02 86.83 11.36
N LEU A 728 -19.26 87.29 11.54
CA LEU A 728 -19.67 88.70 11.35
C LEU A 728 -18.99 89.69 12.30
N ASP A 729 -18.69 89.30 13.55
CA ASP A 729 -18.09 90.19 14.54
C ASP A 729 -16.57 90.35 14.37
N LYS A 730 -15.90 89.51 13.55
CA LYS A 730 -14.43 89.44 13.40
C LYS A 730 -13.76 90.80 13.16
N TYR A 731 -14.39 91.67 12.38
CA TYR A 731 -13.81 92.97 11.98
C TYR A 731 -14.52 94.21 12.55
N LYS A 732 -15.70 94.07 13.17
CA LYS A 732 -16.52 95.15 13.77
C LYS A 732 -16.88 96.37 12.89
N ILE A 733 -16.39 96.50 11.65
CA ILE A 733 -16.58 97.65 10.73
C ILE A 733 -18.07 98.06 10.65
N PHE A 734 -18.97 97.10 10.50
CA PHE A 734 -20.40 97.36 10.32
C PHE A 734 -21.16 97.67 11.62
N LYS A 735 -20.56 97.46 12.80
CA LYS A 735 -21.19 97.71 14.10
C LYS A 735 -21.43 99.21 14.35
N PHE A 736 -20.66 100.07 13.67
CA PHE A 736 -20.87 101.52 13.61
C PHE A 736 -22.19 101.96 12.93
N ALA A 737 -22.93 101.05 12.30
CA ALA A 737 -24.15 101.37 11.57
C ALA A 737 -25.41 100.64 12.06
N THR A 738 -25.33 99.83 13.12
CA THR A 738 -26.41 98.92 13.55
C THR A 738 -26.91 99.16 14.99
N ASN A 739 -26.84 100.39 15.49
CA ASN A 739 -27.56 100.81 16.70
C ASN A 739 -28.69 101.77 16.32
N SER A 740 -29.94 101.33 16.47
CA SER A 740 -31.14 102.19 16.38
C SER A 740 -32.05 102.09 17.60
N GLN A 741 -31.50 101.59 18.72
CA GLN A 741 -32.19 101.45 20.01
C GLN A 741 -31.30 101.94 21.17
N GLU A 742 -30.79 103.16 21.07
CA GLU A 742 -31.03 104.15 22.13
C GLU A 742 -30.86 105.59 21.59
N GLY A 743 -31.42 106.54 22.33
CA GLY A 743 -31.90 107.82 21.80
C GLY A 743 -30.89 108.96 21.66
N THR A 744 -29.75 108.77 21.01
CA THR A 744 -28.84 109.89 20.67
C THR A 744 -28.18 109.75 19.31
N ARG A 745 -28.54 110.64 18.37
CA ARG A 745 -27.86 110.78 17.07
C ARG A 745 -26.48 111.44 17.23
N ILE A 746 -25.48 110.67 17.62
CA ILE A 746 -24.10 111.07 17.41
C ILE A 746 -23.75 110.74 15.95
N GLN A 747 -23.73 111.77 15.10
CA GLN A 747 -23.24 111.65 13.72
C GLN A 747 -21.79 111.13 13.75
N LEU A 748 -21.36 110.46 12.68
CA LEU A 748 -19.92 110.23 12.44
C LEU A 748 -19.24 111.60 12.37
N ASN A 749 -18.65 112.00 13.48
CA ASN A 749 -18.09 113.34 13.68
C ASN A 749 -16.88 113.50 12.75
N SER A 750 -16.72 114.68 12.14
CA SER A 750 -15.55 115.02 11.31
C SER A 750 -14.22 114.86 12.03
N ASN A 751 -14.26 114.74 13.35
CA ASN A 751 -13.11 114.63 14.23
C ASN A 751 -12.77 113.16 14.59
N MET A 752 -13.18 112.16 13.79
CA MET A 752 -12.55 110.84 13.85
C MET A 752 -11.06 110.99 13.56
N MET A 753 -10.22 110.65 14.53
CA MET A 753 -8.79 110.94 14.46
C MET A 753 -8.07 110.02 13.47
N GLU A 754 -6.87 110.43 13.06
CA GLU A 754 -6.12 109.78 11.98
C GLU A 754 -5.81 108.30 12.26
N GLU A 755 -5.72 107.88 13.53
CA GLU A 755 -5.58 106.47 13.92
C GLU A 755 -6.84 105.63 13.64
N ASP A 756 -8.05 106.12 13.95
CA ASP A 756 -9.30 105.41 13.64
C ASP A 756 -9.50 105.28 12.13
N ILE A 757 -9.17 106.34 11.39
CA ILE A 757 -9.18 106.38 9.93
C ILE A 757 -8.21 105.32 9.38
N ASN A 758 -6.97 105.27 9.87
CA ASN A 758 -5.99 104.25 9.45
C ASN A 758 -6.37 102.82 9.88
N SER A 759 -7.02 102.65 11.03
CA SER A 759 -7.57 101.37 11.49
C SER A 759 -8.70 100.87 10.58
N LEU A 760 -9.65 101.74 10.23
CA LEU A 760 -10.73 101.42 9.29
C LEU A 760 -10.18 101.12 7.89
N ARG A 761 -9.15 101.84 7.45
CA ARG A 761 -8.40 101.58 6.20
C ARG A 761 -7.73 100.21 6.21
N LYS A 762 -7.10 99.81 7.32
CA LYS A 762 -6.51 98.46 7.48
C LYS A 762 -7.58 97.38 7.40
N ASN A 763 -8.64 97.49 8.18
CA ASN A 763 -9.72 96.49 8.21
C ASN A 763 -10.44 96.38 6.84
N LEU A 764 -10.60 97.50 6.12
CA LEU A 764 -11.16 97.52 4.77
C LEU A 764 -10.23 96.86 3.71
N ASN A 765 -8.91 96.97 3.89
CA ASN A 765 -7.94 96.26 3.06
C ASN A 765 -7.92 94.75 3.36
N GLU A 766 -8.02 94.35 4.63
CA GLU A 766 -8.14 92.94 5.00
C GLU A 766 -9.44 92.32 4.48
N LEU A 767 -10.58 93.00 4.60
CA LEU A 767 -11.87 92.52 4.07
C LEU A 767 -11.87 92.39 2.54
N LYS A 768 -11.06 93.19 1.82
CA LYS A 768 -10.81 93.02 0.38
C LYS A 768 -9.91 91.83 0.09
N LEU A 769 -8.89 91.58 0.93
CA LEU A 769 -8.01 90.43 0.77
C LEU A 769 -8.80 89.13 0.97
N GLU A 770 -9.65 89.06 2.00
CA GLU A 770 -10.61 87.98 2.19
C GLU A 770 -11.56 87.84 0.99
N LEU A 771 -12.18 88.92 0.51
CA LEU A 771 -13.07 88.86 -0.66
C LEU A 771 -12.35 88.35 -1.91
N ASN A 772 -11.10 88.77 -2.15
CA ASN A 772 -10.31 88.32 -3.28
C ASN A 772 -9.90 86.84 -3.14
N GLN A 773 -9.57 86.39 -1.92
CA GLN A 773 -9.30 84.99 -1.63
C GLN A 773 -10.56 84.13 -1.81
N GLU A 774 -11.70 84.52 -1.22
CA GLU A 774 -12.99 83.84 -1.37
C GLU A 774 -13.43 83.77 -2.84
N LYS A 775 -13.21 84.83 -3.63
CA LYS A 775 -13.47 84.83 -5.08
C LYS A 775 -12.52 83.90 -5.84
N SER A 776 -11.27 83.78 -5.41
CA SER A 776 -10.28 82.84 -6.00
C SER A 776 -10.66 81.38 -5.69
N GLU A 777 -10.97 81.09 -4.42
CA GLU A 777 -11.44 79.78 -3.97
C GLU A 777 -12.77 79.39 -4.64
N LEU A 778 -13.73 80.32 -4.77
CA LEU A 778 -14.98 80.08 -5.50
C LEU A 778 -14.74 79.74 -6.97
N LYS A 779 -13.81 80.44 -7.65
CA LYS A 779 -13.44 80.14 -9.05
C LYS A 779 -12.78 78.78 -9.19
N ASN A 780 -11.89 78.42 -8.27
CA ASN A 780 -11.24 77.10 -8.27
C ASN A 780 -12.25 75.98 -8.00
N LEU A 781 -13.28 76.23 -7.19
CA LEU A 781 -14.37 75.30 -6.93
C LEU A 781 -15.42 75.22 -8.04
N ALA A 782 -15.60 76.29 -8.83
CA ALA A 782 -16.47 76.31 -10.00
C ALA A 782 -15.85 75.64 -11.24
N ALA A 783 -14.59 75.19 -11.14
CA ALA A 783 -13.84 74.48 -12.18
C ALA A 783 -13.75 72.95 -11.95
N VAL A 784 -14.50 72.41 -10.97
CA VAL A 784 -14.46 71.01 -10.49
C VAL A 784 -15.86 70.41 -10.40
#